data_AF-A8WY03-F1
#
_entry.id   AF-A8WY03-F1
#
_cell.length_a   1.000
_cell.length_b   1.000
_cell.length_c   1.000
_cell.angle_alpha   90.00
_cell.angle_beta   90.00
_cell.angle_gamma   90.00
#
_symmetry.space_group_name_H-M   'P 1'
#
loop_
_entity.id
_entity.type
_entity.pdbx_description
1 polymer ?
#
loop_
_entity_poly.entity_id
_entity_poly.type
_entity_poly.pdbx_seq_one_letter_code
_entity_poly.pdbx_strand_id
1 'polypeptide(L)'
;NLPVLAFFVVSFAYYVSCYNVPPTGIPAVSEVDTMIRQCFQTACKEWMAECHWYCDSIKGAMARKISFLKIIQRRSFSLNSPSTSSSAVSYIDYSFSNERIKSSLPKIDYNCHDFIKNLNKDLRNVHIVKNKIQFARSDLHNCFKASDIRLVPIGSAANLLLSNSSDLDLVLLPSTNLKNWKDFMKNFSEKEHFRDEYMRRTRKQLISQKVGKVELPFFKAKIPIIRIWSKRKIQVDIQFGNIEPIRSSLFVRTCVEFDERVGLLAHWLTNKFQEANILDSKIGLFSKYHVNALVIHFLQAMPYPVLPDIIQLSPWLSKENDWNNAVKVLTRQGSLYVPSETTNEQSVGELVVQLIDYYSQIDFQRIGIDTRGGVFAKSQQNDFLDISDEYFSGPTCRVTDAPRKLQKLFSKLRTMTKEDYFEGVFHLCYNFMLILKRLMSTMSLLQPPKAVRGMEKLEKDAFRVAVDFPVIEIEARDTGIVTRRVRLEPYLIGHKLKPLKNTIDSEKEGKKYLVFHPDKVQEDETKQKIVEMMKRELGDEKTLKWETLSKDLTFENWDTKSIFKAVLPEGIEYSSYTQTGHIIHCNFADEVLPFRHLIAEVLLNKVSNCKTVVQKGNIITNVYRNLDLELLAGEENYVTEIKETGLRFKMDFSKVYWNSRLSHEHERVSGLFNNQSIVYDACCGIGPFVLPATLKKKPRRVMANDLNPESVKWLKVNVGLNKIKEDRIEIHNTDAKLFIKEKIANDVIRLMKEESTSEAEEKPESQIHVVMNLPAYAVNFLPAFRGVLRGFESKEISRKWKWNVYCYLFAKSHVDVPDDWYEGEARRMCDEKTKWETSLVVKCHNVRTVSSRKEMFCAQLELPYEFLIAEPLPEEPEAPLEPEEEAVEPRCKKMKMFARCLSPRLTTTMPCCSQAIRGNATLPSINLYSFRRRIAEKLSNKYNEARVHEIGPDLACLEWLMECGSTSVRMSDGQTITRQREMREYIPHALAENPSSDRPLQTGDISYEKQWPNAPYTWIVDVDASDSAIANEGFTYLRDVRRIEKLKLNFCDYFGDEGLKFLAQGRPAQTLTDLEIVLNPCITDGSVYWLLKLKALRRAHFYFLPYVAHRQGFIRQLKIALPRCNVTFPEVDTIGFGYEDAKKTKRK
;
A
#
# COMPACT_ATOMS: atom_id res chain seq x y z
N ASN A 1 -49.06 21.28 31.26
CA ASN A 1 -49.38 20.01 30.48
C ASN A 1 -48.87 18.77 31.22
N LEU A 2 -49.33 18.31 32.20
CA LEU A 2 -49.33 17.22 33.19
C LEU A 2 -49.39 15.86 32.50
N PRO A 3 -49.34 15.69 31.06
CA PRO A 3 -49.13 14.40 30.36
C PRO A 3 -47.72 14.29 29.77
N VAL A 4 -46.89 15.37 29.93
CA VAL A 4 -45.48 15.42 29.47
C VAL A 4 -44.55 15.17 30.66
N LEU A 5 -45.07 15.29 31.81
CA LEU A 5 -44.29 15.06 33.05
C LEU A 5 -44.53 13.63 33.55
N ALA A 6 -45.64 12.87 33.08
CA ALA A 6 -45.95 11.46 33.40
C ALA A 6 -45.27 10.52 32.39
N PHE A 7 -44.79 11.10 31.28
CA PHE A 7 -44.01 10.38 30.25
C PHE A 7 -42.52 10.43 30.57
N PHE A 8 -42.12 11.41 31.41
CA PHE A 8 -40.68 11.57 31.74
C PHE A 8 -40.36 10.82 33.03
N VAL A 9 -41.43 10.47 33.79
CA VAL A 9 -41.19 9.81 35.09
C VAL A 9 -41.31 8.29 34.90
N VAL A 10 -42.05 7.84 33.74
CA VAL A 10 -42.23 6.40 33.44
C VAL A 10 -41.11 5.93 32.51
N SER A 11 -40.38 6.92 31.87
CA SER A 11 -39.26 6.63 30.95
C SER A 11 -37.91 6.70 31.69
N PHE A 12 -37.97 7.37 32.94
CA PHE A 12 -36.79 7.49 33.83
C PHE A 12 -36.74 6.27 34.77
N ALA A 13 -37.89 5.54 34.95
CA ALA A 13 -37.96 4.39 35.89
C ALA A 13 -37.68 3.08 35.13
N TYR A 14 -37.70 3.21 33.69
CA TYR A 14 -37.37 2.05 32.82
C TYR A 14 -35.90 2.08 32.42
N TYR A 15 -35.22 3.26 32.64
CA TYR A 15 -33.80 3.56 32.38
C TYR A 15 -32.93 3.08 33.55
N VAL A 16 -33.39 2.64 34.73
CA VAL A 16 -32.52 2.28 35.86
C VAL A 16 -32.58 0.76 36.06
N SER A 17 -33.14 -0.07 35.00
CA SER A 17 -33.22 -1.52 35.29
C SER A 17 -32.50 -2.30 34.17
N CYS A 18 -31.62 -1.60 33.35
CA CYS A 18 -31.05 -2.52 32.33
C CYS A 18 -29.54 -2.27 32.22
N TYR A 19 -28.74 -2.07 33.37
CA TYR A 19 -27.29 -2.20 33.03
C TYR A 19 -26.58 -2.88 34.20
N ASN A 20 -26.79 -4.24 34.23
CA ASN A 20 -25.72 -5.00 34.94
C ASN A 20 -25.08 -6.02 34.01
N VAL A 21 -23.81 -6.03 33.61
CA VAL A 21 -22.64 -6.86 33.91
C VAL A 21 -21.61 -6.64 32.79
N PRO A 22 -20.33 -6.93 33.17
CA PRO A 22 -18.93 -6.74 33.56
C PRO A 22 -17.96 -7.13 32.44
N PRO A 23 -16.71 -6.68 32.70
CA PRO A 23 -15.37 -6.42 32.17
C PRO A 23 -14.53 -7.70 32.11
N THR A 24 -14.38 -8.33 30.67
CA THR A 24 -13.09 -9.04 30.65
C THR A 24 -12.51 -9.02 29.23
N GLY A 25 -11.44 -8.20 29.05
CA GLY A 25 -10.01 -8.51 28.74
C GLY A 25 -9.60 -7.83 27.43
N ILE A 26 -9.20 -6.65 27.57
CA ILE A 26 -8.48 -5.71 26.69
C ILE A 26 -7.27 -6.42 26.04
N PRO A 27 -7.25 -6.66 24.61
CA PRO A 27 -5.93 -6.92 23.99
C PRO A 27 -5.21 -5.60 23.62
N ALA A 28 -3.88 -5.40 24.03
CA ALA A 28 -2.69 -4.54 23.85
C ALA A 28 -2.82 -3.66 22.59
N VAL A 29 -2.86 -2.34 22.65
CA VAL A 29 -2.78 -1.07 21.88
C VAL A 29 -2.02 -1.29 20.58
N SER A 30 -1.38 -2.47 20.30
CA SER A 30 -0.65 -2.77 19.04
C SER A 30 -1.50 -3.67 18.13
N GLU A 31 -2.64 -4.15 18.64
CA GLU A 31 -3.61 -4.97 17.88
C GLU A 31 -4.85 -4.13 17.50
N VAL A 32 -5.05 -2.91 18.15
CA VAL A 32 -6.08 -1.90 17.83
C VAL A 32 -5.54 -0.92 16.78
N ASP A 33 -4.17 -0.84 16.57
CA ASP A 33 -3.49 0.03 15.58
C ASP A 33 -3.27 -0.73 14.26
N THR A 34 -3.24 -2.09 14.34
CA THR A 34 -3.19 -2.94 13.14
C THR A 34 -4.62 -3.21 12.62
N MET A 35 -5.61 -3.03 13.49
CA MET A 35 -7.06 -3.16 13.19
C MET A 35 -7.62 -1.83 12.68
N ILE A 36 -7.01 -0.66 13.10
CA ILE A 36 -7.35 0.71 12.62
C ILE A 36 -6.66 0.96 11.28
N ARG A 37 -5.50 0.21 10.97
CA ARG A 37 -4.75 0.34 9.70
C ARG A 37 -5.31 -0.59 8.64
N GLN A 38 -6.01 -1.64 9.14
CA GLN A 38 -6.64 -2.58 8.17
C GLN A 38 -8.09 -2.17 7.90
N CYS A 39 -8.68 -1.27 8.80
CA CYS A 39 -10.03 -0.69 8.63
C CYS A 39 -9.97 0.64 7.86
N PHE A 40 -8.65 1.19 7.64
CA PHE A 40 -8.50 2.51 6.97
C PHE A 40 -7.95 2.31 5.56
N GLN A 41 -7.64 0.98 5.18
CA GLN A 41 -7.11 0.68 3.84
C GLN A 41 -8.21 0.06 2.97
N THR A 42 -9.53 0.13 3.43
CA THR A 42 -10.53 -0.30 2.44
C THR A 42 -11.72 0.66 2.49
N ALA A 43 -11.52 2.01 2.43
CA ALA A 43 -12.67 2.80 1.88
C ALA A 43 -12.64 4.20 2.48
N CYS A 44 -11.53 4.97 2.47
CA CYS A 44 -11.91 6.38 2.79
C CYS A 44 -10.75 7.30 2.49
N LYS A 45 -9.90 7.10 1.57
CA LYS A 45 -8.94 8.22 1.29
C LYS A 45 -9.45 9.06 0.12
N GLU A 46 -10.61 8.58 -0.53
CA GLU A 46 -11.26 9.36 -1.60
C GLU A 46 -12.63 9.89 -1.14
N TRP A 47 -13.04 9.55 0.14
CA TRP A 47 -14.33 9.87 0.76
C TRP A 47 -14.22 11.14 1.62
N MET A 48 -12.98 11.70 1.96
CA MET A 48 -12.75 12.95 2.73
C MET A 48 -12.51 14.13 1.78
N ALA A 49 -12.32 13.82 0.44
CA ALA A 49 -12.13 14.91 -0.55
C ALA A 49 -13.48 15.39 -1.09
N GLU A 50 -14.59 14.58 -0.88
CA GLU A 50 -15.95 14.96 -1.33
C GLU A 50 -16.78 15.49 -0.15
N CYS A 51 -16.38 15.24 1.11
CA CYS A 51 -16.95 15.83 2.34
C CYS A 51 -16.26 17.15 2.69
N HIS A 52 -15.01 17.44 2.10
CA HIS A 52 -14.26 18.72 2.22
C HIS A 52 -14.66 19.67 1.09
N TRP A 53 -15.20 19.01 -0.14
CA TRP A 53 -15.78 19.85 -1.21
C TRP A 53 -17.17 20.37 -0.79
N TYR A 54 -18.08 19.66 0.05
CA TYR A 54 -19.42 20.04 0.55
C TYR A 54 -19.30 20.95 1.78
N CYS A 55 -18.19 20.77 2.65
CA CYS A 55 -17.92 21.63 3.82
C CYS A 55 -17.22 22.93 3.40
N ASP A 56 -16.50 22.89 2.22
CA ASP A 56 -15.85 24.07 1.60
C ASP A 56 -16.85 24.83 0.72
N SER A 57 -17.98 24.20 0.30
CA SER A 57 -19.03 24.77 -0.57
C SER A 57 -20.16 25.38 0.29
N ILE A 58 -20.30 25.00 1.61
CA ILE A 58 -21.31 25.53 2.55
C ILE A 58 -20.67 26.62 3.42
N LYS A 59 -19.22 26.57 3.56
CA LYS A 59 -18.51 27.61 4.33
C LYS A 59 -18.15 28.81 3.44
N GLY A 60 -18.17 28.58 2.11
CA GLY A 60 -18.01 29.63 1.08
C GLY A 60 -19.36 30.19 0.63
N ALA A 61 -20.48 29.68 0.95
CA ALA A 61 -21.86 30.02 0.52
C ALA A 61 -22.56 30.88 1.59
N MET A 62 -21.85 31.20 2.68
CA MET A 62 -22.44 32.22 3.58
C MET A 62 -21.81 33.59 3.33
N ALA A 63 -20.90 33.63 2.16
CA ALA A 63 -20.24 34.91 1.87
C ALA A 63 -20.46 35.27 0.39
N ARG A 64 -21.57 34.84 -0.35
CA ARG A 64 -21.66 35.50 -1.67
C ARG A 64 -22.96 35.10 -2.34
N LYS A 65 -24.05 35.55 -1.88
CA LYS A 65 -25.45 35.54 -2.36
C LYS A 65 -25.57 36.19 -3.75
N ILE A 66 -24.65 35.97 -4.73
CA ILE A 66 -25.01 36.43 -6.11
C ILE A 66 -24.31 35.50 -7.10
N SER A 67 -23.95 34.14 -6.71
CA SER A 67 -23.32 33.22 -7.67
C SER A 67 -24.00 31.86 -7.62
N PHE A 68 -25.08 31.62 -6.80
CA PHE A 68 -25.82 30.35 -6.70
C PHE A 68 -26.90 30.29 -7.80
N LEU A 69 -27.18 31.44 -8.45
CA LEU A 69 -28.17 31.40 -9.55
C LEU A 69 -27.46 31.31 -10.91
N LYS A 70 -26.07 31.40 -10.87
CA LYS A 70 -25.30 31.29 -12.13
C LYS A 70 -24.68 29.89 -12.25
N ILE A 71 -24.61 29.09 -11.07
CA ILE A 71 -24.11 27.70 -11.04
C ILE A 71 -25.28 26.75 -11.32
N ILE A 72 -26.57 27.16 -11.07
CA ILE A 72 -27.76 26.38 -11.47
C ILE A 72 -28.05 26.60 -12.96
N GLN A 73 -27.38 27.71 -13.58
CA GLN A 73 -27.60 27.99 -15.02
C GLN A 73 -26.48 27.41 -15.87
N ARG A 74 -25.25 26.93 -15.18
CA ARG A 74 -24.12 26.35 -15.95
C ARG A 74 -24.16 24.82 -15.86
N ARG A 75 -25.18 24.13 -14.98
CA ARG A 75 -25.45 22.67 -15.05
C ARG A 75 -26.44 22.37 -16.17
N SER A 76 -26.15 23.00 -17.39
CA SER A 76 -26.99 22.62 -18.54
C SER A 76 -27.63 21.25 -18.35
N PHE A 77 -28.58 21.05 -17.38
CA PHE A 77 -29.67 20.10 -17.67
C PHE A 77 -29.71 19.76 -19.17
N SER A 78 -28.84 18.88 -19.67
CA SER A 78 -29.21 18.29 -20.98
C SER A 78 -30.74 18.13 -21.10
N LEU A 79 -31.57 19.14 -20.97
CA LEU A 79 -32.85 19.22 -21.68
C LEU A 79 -32.77 18.53 -23.05
N ASN A 80 -31.81 17.52 -23.22
CA ASN A 80 -31.99 16.72 -24.45
C ASN A 80 -31.51 15.29 -24.21
N SER A 81 -32.05 14.57 -23.15
CA SER A 81 -31.67 13.13 -23.14
C SER A 81 -32.18 12.44 -24.40
N PRO A 82 -31.29 11.97 -25.44
CA PRO A 82 -31.74 11.05 -26.49
C PRO A 82 -32.39 9.79 -25.91
N SER A 83 -33.70 9.80 -26.05
CA SER A 83 -34.68 8.72 -26.29
C SER A 83 -33.99 7.37 -26.56
N THR A 84 -33.97 6.40 -25.51
CA THR A 84 -33.60 5.01 -25.87
C THR A 84 -34.66 4.40 -26.79
N SER A 85 -34.57 4.72 -28.15
CA SER A 85 -35.12 3.89 -29.24
C SER A 85 -34.28 2.63 -29.45
N SER A 86 -34.78 1.53 -28.79
CA SER A 86 -34.66 0.35 -29.67
C SER A 86 -35.62 -0.74 -29.17
N SER A 87 -36.92 -0.69 -29.68
CA SER A 87 -37.73 -1.78 -30.27
C SER A 87 -38.87 -2.18 -29.31
N ALA A 88 -40.05 -1.49 -29.41
CA ALA A 88 -41.46 -1.89 -29.21
C ALA A 88 -41.67 -2.43 -27.79
N VAL A 89 -40.95 -1.94 -26.63
CA VAL A 89 -41.37 -2.33 -25.27
C VAL A 89 -41.06 -1.16 -24.32
N SER A 90 -41.96 -0.12 -24.06
CA SER A 90 -42.56 0.87 -23.14
C SER A 90 -41.56 2.01 -22.83
N TYR A 91 -41.60 3.10 -23.52
CA TYR A 91 -41.05 4.45 -23.28
C TYR A 91 -41.18 4.85 -21.81
N ILE A 92 -39.87 4.89 -21.03
CA ILE A 92 -39.96 5.37 -19.63
C ILE A 92 -39.86 6.90 -19.61
N ASP A 93 -40.88 7.57 -19.04
CA ASP A 93 -40.92 9.04 -18.92
C ASP A 93 -40.33 9.49 -17.58
N TYR A 94 -39.16 10.31 -17.71
CA TYR A 94 -38.49 10.73 -16.46
C TYR A 94 -38.92 12.15 -16.09
N SER A 95 -40.03 12.64 -16.64
CA SER A 95 -40.46 14.03 -16.36
C SER A 95 -40.86 14.17 -14.88
N PHE A 96 -41.44 13.11 -14.36
CA PHE A 96 -41.81 13.16 -12.93
C PHE A 96 -40.57 13.33 -12.04
N SER A 97 -39.62 12.50 -12.18
CA SER A 97 -38.43 12.55 -11.30
C SER A 97 -37.60 13.83 -11.55
N ASN A 98 -37.55 14.27 -12.86
CA ASN A 98 -36.78 15.49 -13.16
C ASN A 98 -37.43 16.72 -12.53
N GLU A 99 -38.77 16.72 -12.60
CA GLU A 99 -39.46 17.86 -11.96
C GLU A 99 -39.28 17.84 -10.43
N ARG A 100 -39.27 16.69 -9.91
CA ARG A 100 -39.13 16.61 -8.44
C ARG A 100 -37.71 16.95 -8.01
N ILE A 101 -36.78 16.46 -8.68
CA ILE A 101 -35.36 16.76 -8.32
C ILE A 101 -35.10 18.27 -8.44
N LYS A 102 -35.73 18.83 -9.44
CA LYS A 102 -35.53 20.29 -9.63
C LYS A 102 -36.22 21.08 -8.51
N SER A 103 -37.37 20.59 -8.06
CA SER A 103 -38.16 21.40 -7.11
C SER A 103 -37.76 21.08 -5.67
N SER A 104 -37.06 19.95 -5.29
CA SER A 104 -36.88 19.54 -3.87
C SER A 104 -35.47 18.97 -3.67
N LEU A 105 -34.48 19.43 -4.46
CA LEU A 105 -33.12 18.85 -4.47
C LEU A 105 -32.44 19.04 -3.11
N PRO A 106 -32.60 20.19 -2.43
CA PRO A 106 -31.94 20.37 -1.12
C PRO A 106 -32.50 19.42 -0.06
N LYS A 107 -33.72 19.19 -0.08
CA LYS A 107 -34.34 18.26 0.90
C LYS A 107 -33.97 16.81 0.59
N ILE A 108 -33.98 16.47 -0.63
CA ILE A 108 -33.55 15.12 -1.08
C ILE A 108 -32.09 14.88 -0.69
N ASP A 109 -31.28 15.86 -0.83
CA ASP A 109 -29.84 15.70 -0.47
C ASP A 109 -29.67 15.60 1.05
N TYR A 110 -30.47 16.41 1.78
CA TYR A 110 -30.40 16.36 3.27
C TYR A 110 -30.85 14.97 3.77
N ASN A 111 -31.85 14.40 3.34
CA ASN A 111 -32.36 13.10 3.81
C ASN A 111 -31.44 11.95 3.37
N CYS A 112 -30.92 12.08 2.19
CA CYS A 112 -29.89 11.13 1.74
C CYS A 112 -28.66 11.15 2.68
N HIS A 113 -28.34 12.28 3.07
CA HIS A 113 -27.23 12.37 4.04
C HIS A 113 -27.59 11.67 5.35
N ASP A 114 -28.78 11.83 5.79
CA ASP A 114 -29.23 11.15 7.03
C ASP A 114 -29.22 9.63 6.85
N PHE A 115 -29.73 9.21 5.75
CA PHE A 115 -29.66 7.77 5.43
C PHE A 115 -28.21 7.27 5.46
N ILE A 116 -27.34 8.02 4.83
CA ILE A 116 -25.93 7.58 4.76
C ILE A 116 -25.31 7.60 6.16
N LYS A 117 -25.71 8.54 6.92
CA LYS A 117 -25.21 8.60 8.30
C LYS A 117 -25.69 7.38 9.10
N ASN A 118 -26.95 7.02 8.98
CA ASN A 118 -27.49 5.85 9.70
C ASN A 118 -26.85 4.56 9.18
N LEU A 119 -26.70 4.52 7.93
CA LEU A 119 -25.99 3.36 7.34
C LEU A 119 -24.56 3.24 7.88
N ASN A 120 -23.89 4.35 7.98
CA ASN A 120 -22.51 4.32 8.52
C ASN A 120 -22.48 3.81 9.96
N LYS A 121 -23.56 4.13 10.69
CA LYS A 121 -23.67 3.58 12.06
C LYS A 121 -23.84 2.05 12.02
N ASP A 122 -24.70 1.58 11.11
CA ASP A 122 -24.91 0.14 10.97
C ASP A 122 -23.64 -0.56 10.44
N LEU A 123 -22.82 0.20 9.70
CA LEU A 123 -21.62 -0.41 9.10
C LEU A 123 -20.46 -0.43 10.12
N ARG A 124 -20.59 0.38 11.27
CA ARG A 124 -19.52 0.45 12.30
C ARG A 124 -19.41 -0.89 13.04
N ASN A 125 -20.48 -1.62 12.92
CA ASN A 125 -20.43 -2.91 13.64
C ASN A 125 -20.17 -4.07 12.66
N VAL A 126 -20.00 -3.79 11.38
CA VAL A 126 -19.79 -4.83 10.34
C VAL A 126 -18.45 -5.53 10.57
N HIS A 127 -17.50 -4.84 11.24
CA HIS A 127 -16.21 -5.49 11.51
C HIS A 127 -16.38 -6.67 12.49
N ILE A 128 -17.39 -6.50 13.39
CA ILE A 128 -17.67 -7.61 14.33
C ILE A 128 -18.20 -8.82 13.56
N VAL A 129 -19.09 -8.56 12.65
CA VAL A 129 -19.65 -9.67 11.82
C VAL A 129 -18.57 -10.23 10.89
N LYS A 130 -17.72 -9.45 10.38
CA LYS A 130 -16.60 -9.91 9.51
C LYS A 130 -15.65 -10.82 10.30
N ASN A 131 -15.43 -10.42 11.55
CA ASN A 131 -14.54 -11.27 12.39
C ASN A 131 -15.20 -12.62 12.69
N LYS A 132 -16.53 -12.50 12.98
CA LYS A 132 -17.24 -13.76 13.25
C LYS A 132 -17.24 -14.67 12.01
N ILE A 133 -17.40 -14.10 10.81
CA ILE A 133 -17.41 -14.88 9.56
C ILE A 133 -16.01 -15.47 9.30
N GLN A 134 -15.01 -14.69 9.66
CA GLN A 134 -13.63 -15.22 9.44
C GLN A 134 -13.37 -16.43 10.37
N PHE A 135 -13.84 -16.32 11.54
CA PHE A 135 -13.61 -17.44 12.47
C PHE A 135 -14.42 -18.67 12.03
N ALA A 136 -15.71 -18.40 11.59
CA ALA A 136 -16.53 -19.51 11.10
C ALA A 136 -15.89 -20.16 9.85
N ARG A 137 -15.24 -19.43 9.04
CA ARG A 137 -14.57 -19.96 7.84
C ARG A 137 -13.33 -20.79 8.21
N SER A 138 -12.65 -20.22 9.21
CA SER A 138 -11.45 -20.98 9.64
C SER A 138 -11.87 -22.33 10.25
N ASP A 139 -12.97 -22.36 10.99
CA ASP A 139 -13.43 -23.63 11.60
C ASP A 139 -13.87 -24.61 10.51
N LEU A 140 -14.42 -24.08 9.45
CA LEU A 140 -14.96 -24.95 8.39
C LEU A 140 -13.84 -25.40 7.44
N HIS A 141 -12.85 -24.52 7.24
CA HIS A 141 -11.72 -24.92 6.37
C HIS A 141 -10.99 -26.13 6.96
N ASN A 142 -10.93 -26.27 8.23
CA ASN A 142 -10.23 -27.41 8.86
C ASN A 142 -11.06 -28.70 8.74
N CYS A 143 -12.35 -28.57 8.35
CA CYS A 143 -13.22 -29.75 8.23
C CYS A 143 -13.06 -30.41 6.86
N PHE A 144 -12.62 -29.69 5.90
CA PHE A 144 -12.55 -30.24 4.53
C PHE A 144 -11.10 -30.19 4.04
N LYS A 145 -10.07 -31.08 4.55
CA LYS A 145 -8.58 -31.11 4.47
C LYS A 145 -8.13 -31.71 3.14
N ALA A 146 -9.16 -32.09 2.32
CA ALA A 146 -8.71 -32.64 1.02
C ALA A 146 -8.41 -31.51 0.02
N SER A 147 -7.21 -31.63 -0.74
CA SER A 147 -6.68 -30.58 -1.63
C SER A 147 -7.66 -30.28 -2.78
N ASP A 148 -8.80 -31.06 -2.93
CA ASP A 148 -9.63 -30.83 -4.13
C ASP A 148 -11.00 -30.26 -3.74
N ILE A 149 -11.31 -30.09 -2.38
CA ILE A 149 -12.59 -29.52 -1.93
C ILE A 149 -12.37 -28.05 -1.53
N ARG A 150 -13.31 -27.19 -2.07
CA ARG A 150 -13.17 -25.76 -1.75
C ARG A 150 -14.48 -25.23 -1.17
N LEU A 151 -14.25 -24.43 -0.15
CA LEU A 151 -15.42 -23.69 0.39
C LEU A 151 -15.39 -22.23 -0.09
N VAL A 152 -16.41 -21.91 -0.87
CA VAL A 152 -16.35 -20.58 -1.52
C VAL A 152 -17.48 -19.72 -0.93
N PRO A 153 -17.04 -18.48 -0.36
CA PRO A 153 -18.09 -17.59 0.14
C PRO A 153 -18.87 -16.92 -1.00
N ILE A 154 -20.22 -16.87 -0.79
CA ILE A 154 -21.08 -16.22 -1.82
C ILE A 154 -22.04 -15.28 -1.08
N GLY A 155 -22.72 -14.44 -1.84
CA GLY A 155 -23.70 -13.53 -1.20
C GLY A 155 -23.02 -12.32 -0.55
N SER A 156 -23.63 -11.75 0.46
CA SER A 156 -23.21 -10.45 1.04
C SER A 156 -21.78 -10.54 1.61
N ALA A 157 -21.35 -11.75 2.01
CA ALA A 157 -19.98 -11.90 2.56
C ALA A 157 -18.93 -11.86 1.46
N ALA A 158 -19.40 -12.02 0.18
CA ALA A 158 -18.40 -12.11 -0.93
C ALA A 158 -18.58 -10.96 -1.91
N ASN A 159 -19.70 -10.11 -1.71
CA ASN A 159 -19.90 -9.12 -2.79
C ASN A 159 -19.83 -7.69 -2.22
N LEU A 160 -19.37 -7.51 -0.94
CA LEU A 160 -19.04 -6.22 -0.28
C LEU A 160 -20.32 -5.52 0.19
N LEU A 161 -21.34 -6.30 0.34
CA LEU A 161 -22.60 -5.65 0.78
C LEU A 161 -23.02 -6.24 2.13
N LEU A 162 -22.00 -6.52 2.98
CA LEU A 162 -22.27 -7.11 4.31
C LEU A 162 -23.00 -6.11 5.22
N SER A 163 -23.96 -6.71 6.05
CA SER A 163 -24.64 -5.88 7.09
C SER A 163 -24.67 -6.65 8.42
N ASN A 164 -25.14 -5.99 9.50
CA ASN A 164 -25.06 -6.58 10.86
C ASN A 164 -25.95 -7.83 10.95
N SER A 165 -26.85 -7.98 10.07
CA SER A 165 -27.75 -9.15 10.16
C SER A 165 -27.42 -10.18 9.08
N SER A 166 -26.18 -9.99 8.50
CA SER A 166 -25.89 -10.84 7.32
C SER A 166 -25.49 -12.24 7.80
N ASP A 167 -26.10 -13.26 7.05
CA ASP A 167 -25.64 -14.64 7.25
C ASP A 167 -24.45 -14.97 6.33
N LEU A 168 -23.77 -16.17 6.66
CA LEU A 168 -22.64 -16.61 5.81
C LEU A 168 -23.13 -17.73 4.88
N ASP A 169 -23.05 -17.36 3.57
CA ASP A 169 -23.45 -18.38 2.57
C ASP A 169 -22.19 -18.96 1.88
N LEU A 170 -22.21 -20.31 1.78
CA LEU A 170 -21.01 -20.96 1.20
C LEU A 170 -21.44 -21.98 0.16
N VAL A 171 -20.51 -22.11 -0.79
CA VAL A 171 -20.67 -23.25 -1.70
C VAL A 171 -19.51 -24.22 -1.49
N LEU A 172 -19.95 -25.46 -1.17
CA LEU A 172 -18.91 -26.49 -1.07
C LEU A 172 -18.69 -27.15 -2.45
N LEU A 173 -17.43 -26.92 -2.89
CA LEU A 173 -17.09 -27.49 -4.22
C LEU A 173 -16.28 -28.77 -4.02
N PRO A 174 -16.90 -29.86 -4.50
CA PRO A 174 -16.30 -31.17 -4.20
C PRO A 174 -15.04 -31.43 -5.04
N SER A 175 -14.88 -30.65 -6.18
CA SER A 175 -13.65 -30.82 -6.99
C SER A 175 -13.48 -29.58 -7.88
N THR A 176 -12.11 -29.20 -8.10
CA THR A 176 -11.80 -28.05 -8.99
C THR A 176 -11.57 -28.54 -10.42
N ASN A 177 -11.64 -29.86 -10.57
CA ASN A 177 -11.55 -30.44 -11.92
C ASN A 177 -12.93 -30.48 -12.58
N LEU A 178 -13.06 -29.96 -13.79
CA LEU A 178 -14.35 -29.74 -14.47
C LEU A 178 -15.07 -31.08 -14.69
N LYS A 179 -14.35 -32.03 -15.11
CA LYS A 179 -14.99 -33.34 -15.38
C LYS A 179 -15.54 -33.96 -14.09
N ASN A 180 -14.78 -33.92 -13.06
CA ASN A 180 -15.23 -34.49 -11.77
C ASN A 180 -16.40 -33.70 -11.18
N TRP A 181 -16.30 -32.43 -11.28
CA TRP A 181 -17.43 -31.61 -10.79
C TRP A 181 -18.71 -31.92 -11.57
N LYS A 182 -18.59 -32.02 -12.93
CA LYS A 182 -19.79 -32.30 -13.76
C LYS A 182 -20.39 -33.66 -13.38
N ASP A 183 -19.51 -34.57 -13.21
CA ASP A 183 -20.00 -35.91 -12.79
C ASP A 183 -20.71 -35.84 -11.44
N PHE A 184 -20.09 -35.09 -10.54
CA PHE A 184 -20.73 -34.95 -9.22
C PHE A 184 -22.11 -34.29 -9.34
N MET A 185 -22.12 -33.17 -10.12
CA MET A 185 -23.39 -32.42 -10.17
C MET A 185 -24.46 -33.26 -10.88
N LYS A 186 -24.05 -34.05 -11.85
CA LYS A 186 -25.03 -34.95 -12.50
C LYS A 186 -25.61 -35.96 -11.51
N ASN A 187 -24.70 -36.55 -10.71
CA ASN A 187 -25.17 -37.53 -9.70
C ASN A 187 -25.97 -36.85 -8.58
N PHE A 188 -25.43 -35.68 -8.17
CA PHE A 188 -26.07 -34.98 -7.02
C PHE A 188 -27.47 -34.49 -7.41
N SER A 189 -27.74 -34.15 -8.68
CA SER A 189 -29.04 -33.57 -9.08
C SER A 189 -30.00 -34.70 -9.49
N GLU A 190 -29.51 -35.85 -10.06
CA GLU A 190 -30.43 -36.82 -10.71
C GLU A 190 -30.63 -38.03 -9.80
N LYS A 191 -29.69 -38.27 -8.88
CA LYS A 191 -29.80 -39.50 -8.06
C LYS A 191 -30.05 -39.10 -6.60
N GLU A 192 -31.34 -39.32 -6.15
CA GLU A 192 -31.77 -38.87 -4.80
C GLU A 192 -30.98 -39.60 -3.71
N HIS A 193 -30.75 -40.91 -3.97
CA HIS A 193 -30.00 -41.67 -2.95
C HIS A 193 -28.58 -41.12 -2.79
N PHE A 194 -27.85 -40.84 -3.85
CA PHE A 194 -26.49 -40.26 -3.79
C PHE A 194 -26.51 -38.90 -3.07
N ARG A 195 -27.44 -38.04 -3.39
CA ARG A 195 -27.53 -36.70 -2.78
C ARG A 195 -27.74 -36.80 -1.26
N ASP A 196 -28.75 -37.66 -0.88
CA ASP A 196 -29.09 -37.75 0.56
C ASP A 196 -27.91 -38.33 1.35
N GLU A 197 -27.34 -39.32 0.71
CA GLU A 197 -26.18 -39.93 1.42
C GLU A 197 -25.01 -38.96 1.52
N TYR A 198 -24.68 -38.26 0.46
CA TYR A 198 -23.56 -37.27 0.51
C TYR A 198 -23.81 -36.20 1.56
N MET A 199 -25.05 -35.67 1.63
CA MET A 199 -25.37 -34.59 2.59
C MET A 199 -25.33 -35.14 4.03
N ARG A 200 -25.77 -36.40 4.21
CA ARG A 200 -25.73 -36.96 5.57
C ARG A 200 -24.28 -37.16 6.03
N ARG A 201 -23.44 -37.59 5.05
CA ARG A 201 -22.02 -37.76 5.40
C ARG A 201 -21.37 -36.41 5.73
N THR A 202 -21.65 -35.44 4.91
CA THR A 202 -21.09 -34.10 5.18
C THR A 202 -21.55 -33.58 6.55
N ARG A 203 -22.80 -33.83 6.87
CA ARG A 203 -23.32 -33.40 8.20
C ARG A 203 -22.57 -34.13 9.32
N LYS A 204 -22.46 -35.40 9.18
CA LYS A 204 -21.74 -36.17 10.22
C LYS A 204 -20.32 -35.64 10.41
N GLN A 205 -19.71 -35.33 9.29
CA GLN A 205 -18.34 -34.77 9.38
C GLN A 205 -18.35 -33.41 10.11
N LEU A 206 -19.28 -32.58 9.78
CA LEU A 206 -19.35 -31.24 10.43
C LEU A 206 -19.61 -31.38 11.93
N ILE A 207 -20.42 -32.43 12.33
CA ILE A 207 -20.72 -32.63 13.77
C ILE A 207 -19.48 -33.17 14.47
N SER A 208 -18.79 -34.04 13.81
CA SER A 208 -17.59 -34.64 14.42
C SER A 208 -16.50 -33.59 14.65
N GLN A 209 -16.48 -32.56 13.87
CA GLN A 209 -15.39 -31.56 14.01
C GLN A 209 -15.85 -30.39 14.88
N LYS A 210 -16.99 -30.48 15.42
CA LYS A 210 -17.54 -29.54 16.43
C LYS A 210 -17.53 -28.10 15.90
N VAL A 211 -18.06 -27.87 14.68
CA VAL A 211 -18.00 -26.54 14.02
C VAL A 211 -19.21 -25.71 14.47
N GLY A 212 -20.01 -26.21 15.38
CA GLY A 212 -21.20 -25.54 15.94
C GLY A 212 -22.42 -26.46 15.88
N LYS A 213 -23.69 -25.71 16.04
CA LYS A 213 -24.93 -26.52 15.96
C LYS A 213 -25.35 -26.75 14.50
N VAL A 214 -25.26 -28.07 14.10
CA VAL A 214 -25.55 -28.40 12.68
C VAL A 214 -27.00 -28.92 12.59
N GLU A 215 -27.81 -28.28 11.70
CA GLU A 215 -29.22 -28.69 11.55
C GLU A 215 -29.32 -29.86 10.58
N LEU A 216 -30.56 -30.53 10.62
CA LEU A 216 -30.77 -31.60 9.61
C LEU A 216 -30.79 -31.00 8.19
N PRO A 217 -30.11 -31.88 7.27
CA PRO A 217 -30.06 -31.36 5.90
C PRO A 217 -31.46 -31.10 5.33
N PHE A 218 -31.60 -30.02 4.69
CA PHE A 218 -32.86 -29.74 3.98
C PHE A 218 -32.83 -30.41 2.60
N PHE A 219 -33.33 -31.64 2.46
CA PHE A 219 -33.13 -32.53 1.29
C PHE A 219 -34.06 -32.12 0.16
N LYS A 220 -35.16 -31.58 0.50
CA LYS A 220 -36.21 -31.43 -0.55
C LYS A 220 -36.35 -29.96 -0.94
N ALA A 221 -35.35 -29.15 -0.43
CA ALA A 221 -35.43 -27.73 -0.89
C ALA A 221 -34.98 -27.60 -2.35
N LYS A 222 -35.48 -26.60 -2.99
CA LYS A 222 -35.08 -26.34 -4.39
C LYS A 222 -33.56 -26.31 -4.55
N ILE A 223 -32.87 -25.71 -3.59
CA ILE A 223 -31.40 -25.84 -3.50
C ILE A 223 -31.05 -26.48 -2.15
N PRO A 224 -30.65 -27.77 -2.33
CA PRO A 224 -30.36 -28.48 -1.07
C PRO A 224 -29.20 -27.83 -0.30
N ILE A 225 -29.42 -27.57 1.09
CA ILE A 225 -28.35 -26.89 1.87
C ILE A 225 -28.24 -27.59 3.22
N ILE A 226 -27.07 -27.35 3.82
CA ILE A 226 -26.90 -27.66 5.25
C ILE A 226 -26.69 -26.35 6.03
N ARG A 227 -27.47 -26.32 7.11
CA ARG A 227 -27.36 -25.07 7.89
C ARG A 227 -26.65 -25.35 9.22
N ILE A 228 -25.78 -24.19 9.48
CA ILE A 228 -25.01 -24.34 10.74
C ILE A 228 -25.14 -23.03 11.53
N TRP A 229 -25.37 -23.29 12.86
CA TRP A 229 -25.12 -22.14 13.76
C TRP A 229 -23.73 -22.24 14.40
N SER A 230 -22.85 -21.27 13.82
CA SER A 230 -21.43 -21.38 14.25
C SER A 230 -21.29 -21.13 15.76
N LYS A 231 -20.13 -21.33 16.30
CA LYS A 231 -19.85 -21.11 17.74
C LYS A 231 -19.98 -19.62 18.11
N ARG A 232 -19.90 -18.88 17.13
CA ARG A 232 -20.01 -17.43 17.42
C ARG A 232 -21.39 -16.91 16.99
N LYS A 233 -22.35 -17.82 16.87
CA LYS A 233 -23.80 -17.54 16.68
C LYS A 233 -24.07 -16.84 15.35
N ILE A 234 -23.26 -17.21 14.32
CA ILE A 234 -23.57 -16.71 12.97
C ILE A 234 -24.18 -17.88 12.18
N GLN A 235 -25.21 -17.49 11.47
CA GLN A 235 -25.84 -18.55 10.65
C GLN A 235 -25.03 -18.80 9.37
N VAL A 236 -24.71 -20.14 9.09
CA VAL A 236 -23.92 -20.52 7.90
C VAL A 236 -24.76 -21.50 7.07
N ASP A 237 -25.00 -21.07 5.79
CA ASP A 237 -25.71 -21.97 4.87
C ASP A 237 -24.74 -22.52 3.82
N ILE A 238 -24.66 -23.90 3.72
CA ILE A 238 -23.68 -24.50 2.81
C ILE A 238 -24.46 -25.17 1.66
N GLN A 239 -24.15 -24.65 0.44
CA GLN A 239 -24.70 -25.27 -0.79
C GLN A 239 -23.66 -26.19 -1.42
N PHE A 240 -24.21 -27.10 -2.40
CA PHE A 240 -23.25 -28.10 -2.91
C PHE A 240 -23.14 -27.98 -4.43
N GLY A 241 -21.85 -27.47 -4.83
CA GLY A 241 -21.44 -27.70 -6.24
C GLY A 241 -22.02 -26.64 -7.17
N ASN A 242 -22.89 -25.69 -6.65
CA ASN A 242 -23.54 -24.73 -7.56
C ASN A 242 -22.59 -23.58 -7.93
N ILE A 243 -22.37 -23.45 -9.36
CA ILE A 243 -21.35 -22.46 -9.81
C ILE A 243 -22.04 -21.12 -10.10
N GLU A 244 -23.38 -21.20 -10.26
CA GLU A 244 -24.10 -19.98 -10.67
C GLU A 244 -24.04 -18.93 -9.56
N PRO A 245 -24.22 -19.23 -8.28
CA PRO A 245 -24.13 -18.23 -7.20
C PRO A 245 -22.71 -17.70 -7.02
N ILE A 246 -21.73 -18.48 -7.39
CA ILE A 246 -20.32 -17.98 -7.33
C ILE A 246 -20.11 -16.90 -8.40
N ARG A 247 -20.64 -17.07 -9.57
CA ARG A 247 -20.44 -16.09 -10.66
C ARG A 247 -21.28 -14.84 -10.42
N SER A 248 -22.48 -15.14 -9.95
CA SER A 248 -23.34 -13.95 -9.75
C SER A 248 -22.82 -13.10 -8.59
N SER A 249 -22.24 -13.72 -7.57
CA SER A 249 -21.66 -12.94 -6.45
C SER A 249 -20.43 -12.13 -6.91
N LEU A 250 -19.65 -12.74 -7.78
CA LEU A 250 -18.49 -11.99 -8.31
C LEU A 250 -18.96 -10.83 -9.21
N PHE A 251 -20.04 -11.10 -9.95
CA PHE A 251 -20.59 -10.03 -10.81
C PHE A 251 -21.09 -8.86 -9.96
N VAL A 252 -21.77 -9.15 -8.90
CA VAL A 252 -22.27 -8.05 -8.05
C VAL A 252 -21.09 -7.33 -7.37
N ARG A 253 -20.12 -8.10 -6.90
CA ARG A 253 -18.93 -7.47 -6.29
C ARG A 253 -18.23 -6.52 -7.28
N THR A 254 -18.20 -6.95 -8.53
CA THR A 254 -17.53 -6.11 -9.55
C THR A 254 -18.32 -4.82 -9.78
N CYS A 255 -19.65 -4.93 -9.74
CA CYS A 255 -20.48 -3.71 -9.91
C CYS A 255 -20.31 -2.76 -8.73
N VAL A 256 -20.17 -3.31 -7.52
CA VAL A 256 -20.01 -2.45 -6.32
C VAL A 256 -18.63 -1.78 -6.37
N GLU A 257 -17.71 -2.48 -6.84
CA GLU A 257 -16.33 -1.93 -6.86
C GLU A 257 -16.16 -0.94 -8.00
N PHE A 258 -17.02 -1.15 -9.07
CA PHE A 258 -16.95 -0.19 -10.18
C PHE A 258 -17.46 1.18 -9.74
N ASP A 259 -18.61 1.20 -8.96
CA ASP A 259 -19.13 2.50 -8.49
C ASP A 259 -19.80 2.31 -7.11
N GLU A 260 -19.35 3.20 -6.23
CA GLU A 260 -19.77 3.04 -4.81
C GLU A 260 -21.28 3.25 -4.65
N ARG A 261 -21.95 3.98 -5.57
CA ARG A 261 -23.40 4.26 -5.44
C ARG A 261 -24.21 2.97 -5.60
N VAL A 262 -23.64 1.92 -6.15
CA VAL A 262 -24.34 0.62 -6.30
C VAL A 262 -24.62 0.03 -4.91
N GLY A 263 -23.58 0.05 -4.08
CA GLY A 263 -23.74 -0.50 -2.71
C GLY A 263 -24.75 0.30 -1.89
N LEU A 264 -24.78 1.61 -2.08
CA LEU A 264 -25.68 2.46 -1.27
C LEU A 264 -27.14 2.27 -1.71
N LEU A 265 -27.34 2.14 -2.96
CA LEU A 265 -28.72 1.96 -3.46
C LEU A 265 -29.23 0.54 -3.13
N ALA A 266 -28.26 -0.40 -3.20
CA ALA A 266 -28.66 -1.79 -2.87
C ALA A 266 -29.05 -1.89 -1.39
N HIS A 267 -28.34 -1.20 -0.52
CA HIS A 267 -28.70 -1.23 0.91
C HIS A 267 -30.02 -0.49 1.16
N TRP A 268 -30.12 0.61 0.44
CA TRP A 268 -31.37 1.39 0.64
C TRP A 268 -32.58 0.56 0.17
N LEU A 269 -32.51 -0.02 -0.95
CA LEU A 269 -33.69 -0.74 -1.49
C LEU A 269 -33.93 -2.02 -0.66
N THR A 270 -32.84 -2.61 -0.23
CA THR A 270 -33.03 -3.78 0.64
C THR A 270 -33.83 -3.41 1.90
N ASN A 271 -33.56 -2.26 2.46
CA ASN A 271 -34.33 -1.80 3.64
C ASN A 271 -35.80 -1.57 3.30
N LYS A 272 -36.05 -1.14 2.08
CA LYS A 272 -37.46 -0.91 1.71
C LYS A 272 -38.19 -2.23 1.48
N PHE A 273 -37.48 -3.15 0.92
CA PHE A 273 -38.12 -4.46 0.79
C PHE A 273 -38.43 -5.07 2.16
N GLN A 274 -37.53 -4.87 3.07
CA GLN A 274 -37.76 -5.40 4.44
C GLN A 274 -38.95 -4.69 5.10
N GLU A 275 -39.07 -3.35 4.91
CA GLU A 275 -40.17 -2.60 5.53
C GLU A 275 -41.51 -3.01 4.92
N ALA A 276 -41.39 -3.48 3.66
CA ALA A 276 -42.66 -3.88 3.00
C ALA A 276 -42.94 -5.37 3.25
N ASN A 277 -42.02 -6.00 4.01
CA ASN A 277 -42.15 -7.42 4.38
C ASN A 277 -42.23 -8.33 3.14
N ILE A 278 -41.46 -7.97 2.16
CA ILE A 278 -41.50 -8.81 0.93
C ILE A 278 -40.09 -9.37 0.70
N LEU A 279 -39.13 -9.24 1.80
CA LEU A 279 -37.75 -9.76 1.68
C LEU A 279 -37.56 -10.90 2.68
N ASP A 280 -37.53 -12.15 2.13
CA ASP A 280 -37.23 -13.35 2.94
C ASP A 280 -37.29 -14.58 2.02
N SER A 281 -36.17 -14.90 1.53
CA SER A 281 -36.15 -15.97 0.52
C SER A 281 -36.51 -17.33 1.14
N LYS A 282 -36.51 -17.43 2.43
CA LYS A 282 -36.78 -18.72 3.11
C LYS A 282 -38.27 -19.06 3.05
N ILE A 283 -39.00 -18.10 2.94
CA ILE A 283 -40.44 -18.46 2.92
C ILE A 283 -41.00 -18.17 1.53
N GLY A 284 -40.05 -18.09 0.53
CA GLY A 284 -40.48 -18.03 -0.88
C GLY A 284 -40.69 -16.58 -1.36
N LEU A 285 -40.14 -15.54 -0.53
CA LEU A 285 -40.24 -14.13 -0.95
C LEU A 285 -38.93 -13.67 -1.59
N PHE A 286 -38.77 -12.30 -1.85
CA PHE A 286 -37.58 -11.83 -2.59
C PHE A 286 -36.30 -12.06 -1.78
N SER A 287 -35.22 -12.40 -2.55
CA SER A 287 -33.88 -12.51 -1.92
C SER A 287 -33.09 -11.21 -2.11
N LYS A 288 -32.00 -11.18 -1.33
CA LYS A 288 -31.13 -9.98 -1.44
C LYS A 288 -30.51 -9.90 -2.84
N TYR A 289 -30.33 -11.02 -3.40
CA TYR A 289 -29.80 -10.97 -4.78
C TYR A 289 -30.81 -10.33 -5.74
N HIS A 290 -32.15 -10.66 -5.54
CA HIS A 290 -33.16 -10.02 -6.40
C HIS A 290 -33.10 -8.49 -6.30
N VAL A 291 -32.85 -8.02 -5.13
CA VAL A 291 -32.75 -6.55 -4.95
C VAL A 291 -31.50 -6.02 -5.66
N ASN A 292 -30.35 -6.75 -5.48
CA ASN A 292 -29.11 -6.31 -6.18
C ASN A 292 -29.29 -6.27 -7.70
N ALA A 293 -30.05 -7.25 -8.21
CA ALA A 293 -30.25 -7.31 -9.67
C ALA A 293 -31.13 -6.14 -10.14
N LEU A 294 -32.11 -5.75 -9.37
CA LEU A 294 -32.95 -4.61 -9.74
C LEU A 294 -32.14 -3.30 -9.77
N VAL A 295 -31.22 -3.17 -8.78
CA VAL A 295 -30.42 -1.93 -8.72
C VAL A 295 -29.43 -1.92 -9.90
N ILE A 296 -28.76 -3.03 -10.12
CA ILE A 296 -27.73 -3.07 -11.18
C ILE A 296 -28.40 -2.88 -12.54
N HIS A 297 -29.57 -3.53 -12.70
CA HIS A 297 -30.31 -3.29 -13.97
C HIS A 297 -30.62 -1.80 -14.17
N PHE A 298 -31.17 -1.22 -13.17
CA PHE A 298 -31.56 0.21 -13.29
C PHE A 298 -30.35 1.08 -13.62
N LEU A 299 -29.25 0.87 -12.97
CA LEU A 299 -28.09 1.77 -13.16
C LEU A 299 -27.44 1.55 -14.54
N GLN A 300 -27.80 0.39 -15.13
CA GLN A 300 -27.27 0.17 -16.50
C GLN A 300 -28.30 0.59 -17.55
N ALA A 301 -29.61 0.71 -17.17
CA ALA A 301 -30.68 0.92 -18.17
C ALA A 301 -31.02 2.41 -18.26
N MET A 302 -30.54 3.22 -17.36
CA MET A 302 -30.96 4.63 -17.38
C MET A 302 -30.30 5.39 -18.54
N PRO A 303 -30.84 6.45 -18.95
CA PRO A 303 -30.38 7.19 -20.14
C PRO A 303 -28.90 7.58 -20.04
N TYR A 304 -28.56 8.04 -18.75
CA TYR A 304 -27.12 8.29 -18.49
C TYR A 304 -26.62 7.31 -17.42
N PRO A 305 -26.19 6.13 -17.94
CA PRO A 305 -25.94 5.01 -17.01
C PRO A 305 -24.74 5.30 -16.09
N VAL A 306 -25.06 4.90 -14.80
CA VAL A 306 -23.94 4.94 -13.82
C VAL A 306 -23.00 3.74 -14.06
N LEU A 307 -23.69 2.65 -14.43
CA LEU A 307 -22.89 1.46 -14.76
C LEU A 307 -22.99 1.16 -16.26
N PRO A 308 -21.77 0.95 -16.81
CA PRO A 308 -21.85 0.38 -18.18
C PRO A 308 -22.23 -1.10 -18.16
N ASP A 309 -22.50 -1.60 -19.36
CA ASP A 309 -22.66 -3.08 -19.36
C ASP A 309 -21.39 -3.77 -18.85
N ILE A 310 -21.47 -4.19 -17.58
CA ILE A 310 -20.26 -4.63 -16.87
C ILE A 310 -19.78 -5.96 -17.45
N ILE A 311 -20.59 -6.80 -17.85
CA ILE A 311 -20.16 -8.09 -18.42
C ILE A 311 -19.52 -7.86 -19.79
N GLN A 312 -20.04 -6.86 -20.54
CA GLN A 312 -19.36 -6.53 -21.81
C GLN A 312 -18.00 -5.87 -21.57
N LEU A 313 -17.91 -5.09 -20.61
CA LEU A 313 -16.66 -4.37 -20.32
C LEU A 313 -15.61 -5.32 -19.72
N SER A 314 -16.18 -6.32 -19.06
CA SER A 314 -15.24 -7.24 -18.38
C SER A 314 -15.53 -8.68 -18.85
N PRO A 315 -14.91 -9.03 -20.05
CA PRO A 315 -15.24 -10.32 -20.69
C PRO A 315 -14.87 -11.50 -19.77
N TRP A 316 -14.05 -11.28 -18.76
CA TRP A 316 -13.69 -12.42 -17.88
C TRP A 316 -14.88 -12.77 -16.97
N LEU A 317 -15.94 -12.02 -16.89
CA LEU A 317 -17.15 -12.32 -16.10
C LEU A 317 -18.14 -13.12 -16.94
N SER A 318 -17.68 -13.34 -18.15
CA SER A 318 -18.62 -14.04 -19.04
C SER A 318 -18.81 -15.49 -18.59
N LYS A 319 -20.07 -16.04 -18.84
CA LYS A 319 -20.37 -17.43 -18.41
C LYS A 319 -19.50 -18.45 -19.16
N GLU A 320 -18.86 -17.94 -20.30
CA GLU A 320 -18.01 -18.85 -21.11
C GLU A 320 -16.62 -19.00 -20.49
N ASN A 321 -16.34 -18.18 -19.52
CA ASN A 321 -15.02 -18.24 -18.88
C ASN A 321 -15.00 -19.29 -17.76
N ASP A 322 -13.67 -19.73 -17.49
CA ASP A 322 -13.52 -20.80 -16.49
C ASP A 322 -13.96 -20.32 -15.09
N TRP A 323 -14.91 -21.13 -14.43
CA TRP A 323 -15.50 -20.69 -13.14
C TRP A 323 -14.45 -20.75 -12.02
N ASN A 324 -13.24 -21.47 -12.31
CA ASN A 324 -12.17 -21.51 -11.28
C ASN A 324 -11.58 -20.11 -11.03
N ASN A 325 -11.69 -19.31 -12.03
CA ASN A 325 -11.23 -17.92 -11.81
C ASN A 325 -12.13 -17.18 -10.82
N ALA A 326 -13.41 -17.41 -10.97
CA ALA A 326 -14.36 -16.77 -10.02
C ALA A 326 -14.16 -17.32 -8.60
N VAL A 327 -13.81 -18.59 -8.48
CA VAL A 327 -13.57 -19.21 -7.16
C VAL A 327 -12.29 -18.64 -6.54
N LYS A 328 -11.31 -18.41 -7.40
CA LYS A 328 -10.02 -17.88 -6.88
C LYS A 328 -10.20 -16.44 -6.37
N VAL A 329 -11.08 -15.77 -7.09
CA VAL A 329 -11.22 -14.34 -6.74
C VAL A 329 -12.07 -14.20 -5.47
N LEU A 330 -13.11 -15.01 -5.37
CA LEU A 330 -14.05 -14.83 -4.23
C LEU A 330 -13.48 -15.49 -2.97
N THR A 331 -12.45 -16.37 -3.09
CA THR A 331 -11.83 -16.99 -1.90
C THR A 331 -10.62 -16.19 -1.44
N ARG A 332 -10.07 -15.22 -2.28
CA ARG A 332 -8.93 -14.37 -1.89
C ARG A 332 -9.43 -12.98 -1.47
N GLN A 333 -9.06 -12.47 -0.25
CA GLN A 333 -9.40 -11.10 0.23
C GLN A 333 -8.58 -10.05 -0.51
N GLY A 334 -9.33 -9.37 -1.61
CA GLY A 334 -8.64 -8.25 -2.31
C GLY A 334 -9.60 -7.54 -3.27
N SER A 335 -9.32 -6.14 -3.44
CA SER A 335 -10.14 -5.32 -4.34
C SER A 335 -9.88 -5.68 -5.82
N LEU A 336 -11.02 -5.93 -6.52
CA LEU A 336 -10.91 -6.18 -7.98
C LEU A 336 -10.61 -4.89 -8.75
N TYR A 337 -9.48 -4.85 -9.49
CA TYR A 337 -9.30 -3.64 -10.32
C TYR A 337 -10.35 -3.61 -11.44
N VAL A 338 -11.28 -2.64 -11.31
CA VAL A 338 -12.26 -2.41 -12.40
C VAL A 338 -12.11 -0.96 -12.89
N PRO A 339 -11.54 -0.67 -14.11
CA PRO A 339 -11.38 0.70 -14.61
C PRO A 339 -12.66 1.53 -14.45
N SER A 340 -12.74 2.45 -13.39
CA SER A 340 -13.95 3.25 -13.11
C SER A 340 -13.92 4.56 -13.91
N GLU A 341 -14.63 4.64 -15.10
CA GLU A 341 -14.84 6.00 -15.67
C GLU A 341 -16.33 6.24 -15.92
N THR A 342 -17.10 6.63 -14.75
CA THR A 342 -18.51 6.96 -15.02
C THR A 342 -18.65 8.46 -15.35
N THR A 343 -19.35 8.86 -16.35
CA THR A 343 -19.58 10.28 -16.74
C THR A 343 -20.84 10.81 -16.06
N ASN A 344 -21.52 9.82 -15.29
CA ASN A 344 -22.75 10.21 -14.59
C ASN A 344 -22.44 10.82 -13.22
N GLU A 345 -22.94 12.10 -12.98
CA GLU A 345 -22.55 12.86 -11.77
C GLU A 345 -23.73 12.98 -10.81
N GLN A 346 -24.81 12.16 -11.12
CA GLN A 346 -25.98 12.25 -10.22
C GLN A 346 -25.66 11.73 -8.82
N SER A 347 -26.28 12.40 -7.79
CA SER A 347 -26.09 11.96 -6.39
C SER A 347 -26.96 10.72 -6.11
N VAL A 348 -26.70 10.02 -5.04
CA VAL A 348 -27.48 8.82 -4.65
C VAL A 348 -28.95 9.21 -4.42
N GLY A 349 -29.18 10.36 -3.86
CA GLY A 349 -30.56 10.85 -3.67
C GLY A 349 -31.31 11.01 -5.00
N GLU A 350 -30.54 11.55 -6.00
CA GLU A 350 -31.18 11.72 -7.31
C GLU A 350 -31.47 10.36 -7.96
N LEU A 351 -30.63 9.49 -7.72
CA LEU A 351 -30.79 8.15 -8.33
C LEU A 351 -31.92 7.38 -7.66
N VAL A 352 -32.14 7.61 -6.38
CA VAL A 352 -33.24 6.93 -5.67
C VAL A 352 -34.59 7.38 -6.26
N VAL A 353 -34.66 8.69 -6.49
CA VAL A 353 -35.94 9.22 -7.02
C VAL A 353 -36.16 8.69 -8.44
N GLN A 354 -35.13 8.60 -9.18
CA GLN A 354 -35.29 8.11 -10.57
C GLN A 354 -35.53 6.61 -10.59
N LEU A 355 -34.88 5.91 -9.65
CA LEU A 355 -35.15 4.45 -9.56
C LEU A 355 -36.62 4.20 -9.23
N ILE A 356 -37.18 4.98 -8.30
CA ILE A 356 -38.61 4.82 -7.93
C ILE A 356 -39.49 5.10 -9.17
N ASP A 357 -39.13 6.15 -9.88
CA ASP A 357 -39.92 6.52 -11.08
C ASP A 357 -39.80 5.45 -12.17
N TYR A 358 -38.60 4.94 -12.29
CA TYR A 358 -38.34 3.94 -13.35
C TYR A 358 -39.19 2.68 -13.10
N TYR A 359 -39.20 2.08 -11.94
CA TYR A 359 -39.86 0.78 -11.73
C TYR A 359 -41.36 0.98 -11.53
N SER A 360 -41.84 2.24 -11.23
CA SER A 360 -43.30 2.46 -11.10
C SER A 360 -43.97 2.41 -12.47
N GLN A 361 -43.15 2.54 -13.52
CA GLN A 361 -43.75 2.63 -14.87
C GLN A 361 -43.62 1.29 -15.60
N ILE A 362 -42.89 0.34 -15.01
CA ILE A 362 -42.69 -0.94 -15.72
C ILE A 362 -43.84 -1.88 -15.32
N ASP A 363 -44.49 -2.38 -16.40
CA ASP A 363 -45.54 -3.40 -16.14
C ASP A 363 -44.91 -4.80 -16.07
N PHE A 364 -44.63 -5.20 -14.80
CA PHE A 364 -43.82 -6.43 -14.59
C PHE A 364 -44.64 -7.67 -14.96
N GLN A 365 -45.97 -7.46 -15.32
CA GLN A 365 -46.78 -8.61 -15.79
C GLN A 365 -46.51 -8.92 -17.26
N ARG A 366 -46.06 -7.90 -17.93
CA ARG A 366 -45.89 -8.11 -19.39
C ARG A 366 -44.42 -7.95 -19.78
N ILE A 367 -43.67 -7.37 -18.78
CA ILE A 367 -42.31 -7.00 -19.22
C ILE A 367 -41.32 -7.70 -18.28
N GLY A 368 -40.21 -8.24 -18.96
CA GLY A 368 -39.07 -8.75 -18.19
C GLY A 368 -37.84 -7.86 -18.31
N ILE A 369 -36.92 -8.06 -17.23
CA ILE A 369 -35.68 -7.27 -17.31
C ILE A 369 -34.48 -8.21 -17.20
N ASP A 370 -33.28 -7.61 -17.67
CA ASP A 370 -32.08 -8.44 -17.44
C ASP A 370 -30.98 -7.61 -16.75
N THR A 371 -30.00 -8.27 -16.20
CA THR A 371 -28.99 -7.61 -15.34
C THR A 371 -28.00 -6.81 -16.18
N ARG A 372 -28.21 -6.79 -17.52
CA ARG A 372 -27.31 -5.98 -18.38
C ARG A 372 -28.04 -4.72 -18.89
N GLY A 373 -29.20 -4.50 -18.29
CA GLY A 373 -29.86 -3.20 -18.57
C GLY A 373 -30.90 -3.32 -19.68
N GLY A 374 -31.17 -4.63 -20.10
CA GLY A 374 -32.14 -4.81 -21.20
C GLY A 374 -33.55 -5.07 -20.64
N VAL A 375 -34.60 -4.65 -21.49
CA VAL A 375 -36.02 -4.93 -21.18
C VAL A 375 -36.63 -5.72 -22.34
N PHE A 376 -37.51 -6.72 -21.95
CA PHE A 376 -38.07 -7.51 -23.06
C PHE A 376 -39.50 -7.94 -22.69
N ALA A 377 -40.34 -8.28 -23.79
CA ALA A 377 -41.72 -8.73 -23.57
C ALA A 377 -41.72 -10.20 -23.13
N LYS A 378 -42.54 -10.46 -22.11
CA LYS A 378 -42.59 -11.86 -21.64
C LYS A 378 -43.33 -12.72 -22.67
N SER A 379 -42.77 -13.97 -22.89
CA SER A 379 -43.31 -14.94 -23.86
C SER A 379 -44.64 -15.52 -23.37
N GLN A 380 -45.03 -15.45 -21.94
CA GLN A 380 -46.32 -15.89 -21.38
C GLN A 380 -46.64 -15.06 -20.13
N GLN A 381 -47.92 -14.57 -20.06
CA GLN A 381 -48.33 -13.84 -18.84
C GLN A 381 -48.40 -14.81 -17.64
N ASN A 382 -47.29 -14.62 -16.78
CA ASN A 382 -47.29 -15.49 -15.58
C ASN A 382 -47.09 -14.65 -14.31
N ASP A 383 -47.38 -15.35 -13.19
CA ASP A 383 -47.34 -14.62 -11.89
C ASP A 383 -45.91 -14.43 -11.41
N PHE A 384 -44.88 -14.70 -12.32
CA PHE A 384 -43.50 -14.57 -11.81
C PHE A 384 -42.81 -13.36 -12.45
N LEU A 385 -41.91 -12.81 -11.63
CA LEU A 385 -41.05 -11.73 -12.15
C LEU A 385 -39.92 -12.32 -13.00
N ASP A 386 -39.79 -11.77 -14.38
CA ASP A 386 -38.72 -12.32 -15.25
C ASP A 386 -37.49 -11.42 -15.21
N ILE A 387 -36.59 -11.88 -14.18
CA ILE A 387 -35.25 -11.23 -14.20
C ILE A 387 -34.25 -12.20 -14.82
N SER A 388 -33.88 -11.82 -16.12
CA SER A 388 -32.90 -12.69 -16.81
C SER A 388 -31.46 -12.34 -16.41
N ASP A 389 -30.77 -13.37 -16.01
CA ASP A 389 -29.33 -13.21 -15.67
C ASP A 389 -28.51 -14.19 -16.50
N GLU A 390 -27.34 -13.70 -16.94
CA GLU A 390 -26.51 -14.48 -17.88
C GLU A 390 -26.09 -15.82 -17.28
N TYR A 391 -26.11 -15.96 -15.97
CA TYR A 391 -25.49 -17.16 -15.38
C TYR A 391 -26.58 -18.20 -15.07
N PHE A 392 -27.85 -17.84 -15.22
CA PHE A 392 -28.91 -18.80 -14.86
C PHE A 392 -29.69 -19.17 -16.13
N SER A 393 -30.07 -20.45 -16.32
CA SER A 393 -30.68 -21.05 -17.53
C SER A 393 -32.18 -20.77 -17.58
N GLY A 394 -32.78 -19.89 -16.57
CA GLY A 394 -34.19 -19.49 -16.55
C GLY A 394 -34.38 -18.25 -15.65
N PRO A 395 -35.65 -17.77 -15.53
CA PRO A 395 -35.87 -16.59 -14.67
C PRO A 395 -35.40 -16.85 -13.23
N THR A 396 -34.68 -15.85 -12.76
CA THR A 396 -34.00 -16.00 -11.44
C THR A 396 -35.01 -15.78 -10.31
N CYS A 397 -36.21 -15.21 -10.62
CA CYS A 397 -37.16 -14.90 -9.54
C CYS A 397 -38.42 -15.75 -9.72
N ARG A 398 -38.71 -16.52 -8.66
CA ARG A 398 -39.92 -17.37 -8.76
C ARG A 398 -40.87 -17.03 -7.61
N VAL A 399 -40.77 -15.85 -7.19
CA VAL A 399 -41.67 -15.42 -6.09
C VAL A 399 -43.10 -15.29 -6.64
N THR A 400 -43.99 -15.91 -5.86
CA THR A 400 -45.40 -15.86 -6.32
C THR A 400 -45.96 -14.44 -6.24
N ASP A 401 -46.61 -14.02 -7.27
CA ASP A 401 -47.26 -12.70 -7.33
C ASP A 401 -46.23 -11.56 -7.22
N ALA A 402 -45.04 -11.82 -7.63
CA ALA A 402 -43.92 -10.86 -7.49
C ALA A 402 -44.23 -9.56 -8.24
N PRO A 403 -44.80 -9.62 -9.47
CA PRO A 403 -45.07 -8.37 -10.21
C PRO A 403 -46.01 -7.43 -9.43
N ARG A 404 -47.04 -8.02 -8.85
CA ARG A 404 -47.98 -7.15 -8.10
C ARG A 404 -47.32 -6.58 -6.84
N LYS A 405 -46.53 -7.33 -6.12
CA LYS A 405 -45.85 -6.84 -4.91
C LYS A 405 -44.88 -5.70 -5.24
N LEU A 406 -44.14 -5.82 -6.40
CA LEU A 406 -43.20 -4.74 -6.76
C LEU A 406 -43.94 -3.49 -7.23
N GLN A 407 -45.07 -3.86 -7.99
CA GLN A 407 -45.85 -2.70 -8.45
C GLN A 407 -46.45 -1.94 -7.26
N LYS A 408 -46.94 -2.63 -6.28
CA LYS A 408 -47.48 -1.99 -5.06
C LYS A 408 -46.40 -1.19 -4.32
N LEU A 409 -45.21 -1.75 -4.15
CA LEU A 409 -44.13 -1.07 -3.42
C LEU A 409 -43.71 0.23 -4.12
N PHE A 410 -43.48 0.19 -5.43
CA PHE A 410 -42.89 1.38 -6.11
C PHE A 410 -43.98 2.41 -6.39
N SER A 411 -45.32 1.91 -6.45
CA SER A 411 -46.40 2.93 -6.53
C SER A 411 -46.54 3.69 -5.21
N LYS A 412 -46.38 2.92 -4.17
CA LYS A 412 -46.41 3.57 -2.85
C LYS A 412 -45.23 4.53 -2.67
N LEU A 413 -44.07 4.10 -3.03
CA LEU A 413 -42.88 4.96 -2.88
C LEU A 413 -42.97 6.20 -3.77
N ARG A 414 -43.55 5.97 -5.01
CA ARG A 414 -43.70 7.12 -5.93
C ARG A 414 -44.69 8.13 -5.36
N THR A 415 -45.77 7.66 -4.68
CA THR A 415 -46.76 8.57 -4.06
C THR A 415 -46.12 9.33 -2.88
N MET A 416 -45.27 8.67 -2.10
CA MET A 416 -44.59 9.31 -0.96
C MET A 416 -43.62 10.40 -1.43
N THR A 417 -43.10 10.17 -2.70
CA THR A 417 -42.19 11.19 -3.26
C THR A 417 -42.97 12.42 -3.73
N LYS A 418 -44.32 12.25 -4.05
CA LYS A 418 -45.24 13.31 -4.53
C LYS A 418 -45.74 14.17 -3.37
N GLU A 419 -45.96 13.61 -2.13
CA GLU A 419 -46.61 14.34 -1.01
C GLU A 419 -45.55 14.96 -0.10
N ASP A 420 -44.25 15.35 -0.55
CA ASP A 420 -43.14 15.96 0.18
C ASP A 420 -42.86 15.23 1.50
N TYR A 421 -43.30 13.95 1.73
CA TYR A 421 -42.98 13.15 2.93
C TYR A 421 -41.65 12.41 2.73
N PHE A 422 -40.54 13.21 2.59
CA PHE A 422 -39.23 12.63 2.27
C PHE A 422 -38.62 11.95 3.50
N GLU A 423 -39.27 12.22 4.66
CA GLU A 423 -38.80 11.61 5.93
C GLU A 423 -39.18 10.13 5.98
N GLY A 424 -40.21 9.68 5.39
CA GLY A 424 -40.67 8.27 5.32
C GLY A 424 -39.86 7.47 4.29
N VAL A 425 -39.28 8.25 3.19
CA VAL A 425 -38.51 7.59 2.11
C VAL A 425 -37.07 7.33 2.59
N PHE A 426 -36.57 8.06 3.73
CA PHE A 426 -35.14 8.01 4.09
C PHE A 426 -35.01 7.83 5.60
N HIS A 427 -36.25 7.36 6.46
CA HIS A 427 -36.04 7.15 7.92
C HIS A 427 -36.27 5.67 8.25
N LEU A 428 -35.21 5.03 9.56
CA LEU A 428 -35.08 4.79 11.00
C LEU A 428 -33.66 4.28 11.30
N CYS A 429 -32.79 5.18 12.01
CA CYS A 429 -32.28 5.03 13.40
C CYS A 429 -31.04 5.94 13.57
N TYR A 430 -31.27 6.97 14.31
CA TYR A 430 -30.49 7.42 15.50
C TYR A 430 -29.90 8.80 15.23
N ASN A 431 -30.69 9.76 14.98
CA ASN A 431 -30.12 11.09 14.63
C ASN A 431 -30.66 12.14 15.60
N PHE A 432 -30.76 11.78 16.82
CA PHE A 432 -30.74 12.96 17.73
C PHE A 432 -29.64 12.78 18.78
N MET A 433 -28.81 11.73 18.66
CA MET A 433 -27.69 11.49 19.61
C MET A 433 -26.35 11.65 18.88
N LEU A 434 -26.24 11.95 17.52
CA LEU A 434 -24.92 12.00 16.85
C LEU A 434 -24.65 13.42 16.34
N ILE A 435 -25.82 14.24 16.36
CA ILE A 435 -25.60 15.67 16.04
C ILE A 435 -25.25 16.42 17.33
N LEU A 436 -25.34 15.68 18.51
CA LEU A 436 -24.86 16.28 19.78
C LEU A 436 -23.47 15.73 20.15
N LYS A 437 -23.04 14.57 19.42
CA LYS A 437 -21.70 13.98 19.71
C LYS A 437 -20.65 14.54 18.75
N ARG A 438 -21.10 15.04 17.54
CA ARG A 438 -20.18 15.65 16.56
C ARG A 438 -20.14 17.18 16.74
N LEU A 439 -21.20 17.70 17.41
CA LEU A 439 -21.12 19.13 17.83
C LEU A 439 -20.43 19.24 19.19
N MET A 440 -20.14 17.98 19.83
CA MET A 440 -19.46 18.03 21.15
C MET A 440 -17.99 17.63 21.01
N SER A 441 -17.51 17.01 19.80
CA SER A 441 -16.09 16.63 19.58
C SER A 441 -15.33 17.76 18.89
N THR A 442 -16.03 18.79 18.37
CA THR A 442 -15.37 20.04 17.92
C THR A 442 -15.42 21.09 19.04
N MET A 443 -15.70 20.61 20.37
CA MET A 443 -15.74 21.63 21.45
C MET A 443 -14.99 21.10 22.66
N SER A 444 -14.00 19.94 22.32
CA SER A 444 -13.30 19.48 23.54
C SER A 444 -12.37 20.59 24.08
N LEU A 445 -12.58 20.95 25.30
CA LEU A 445 -11.81 22.01 25.99
C LEU A 445 -10.33 21.63 26.13
N LEU A 446 -9.92 20.27 25.78
CA LEU A 446 -8.50 19.91 26.02
C LEU A 446 -7.80 19.66 24.69
N GLN A 447 -7.58 20.69 23.87
CA GLN A 447 -6.77 20.61 22.64
C GLN A 447 -5.76 21.77 22.62
N PRO A 448 -4.50 21.33 21.91
CA PRO A 448 -3.57 22.45 21.79
C PRO A 448 -4.20 23.63 21.04
N PRO A 449 -3.71 24.90 21.30
CA PRO A 449 -4.28 26.11 20.67
C PRO A 449 -4.17 26.05 19.14
N LYS A 450 -5.24 26.52 18.50
CA LYS A 450 -5.28 26.51 17.02
C LYS A 450 -4.21 27.42 16.43
N ALA A 451 -3.74 28.35 17.25
CA ALA A 451 -2.75 29.35 16.76
C ALA A 451 -1.42 28.68 16.41
N VAL A 452 -1.21 27.46 16.92
CA VAL A 452 0.10 26.83 16.69
C VAL A 452 0.11 26.11 15.32
N ARG A 453 -1.01 26.18 14.62
CA ARG A 453 -1.10 25.50 13.31
C ARG A 453 -0.19 26.18 12.27
N GLY A 454 0.54 25.21 11.52
CA GLY A 454 1.41 25.73 10.44
C GLY A 454 2.75 26.24 10.97
N MET A 455 3.03 26.00 12.28
CA MET A 455 4.30 26.50 12.86
C MET A 455 5.48 25.71 12.27
N GLU A 456 6.51 26.46 11.86
CA GLU A 456 7.69 25.79 11.24
C GLU A 456 8.86 25.73 12.24
N LYS A 457 8.77 26.63 13.21
CA LYS A 457 9.76 26.58 14.31
C LYS A 457 9.03 26.41 15.65
N LEU A 458 9.65 25.49 16.44
CA LEU A 458 8.92 25.15 17.69
C LEU A 458 9.00 26.31 18.69
N GLU A 459 7.78 26.85 18.98
CA GLU A 459 7.64 27.83 20.09
C GLU A 459 6.79 27.21 21.21
N LYS A 460 7.48 26.83 22.25
CA LYS A 460 6.81 26.04 23.30
C LYS A 460 5.76 26.87 24.03
N ASP A 461 5.99 28.12 24.16
CA ASP A 461 5.04 28.97 24.92
C ASP A 461 3.73 29.14 24.14
N ALA A 462 3.79 28.87 22.85
CA ALA A 462 2.57 29.05 22.04
C ALA A 462 1.54 27.95 22.36
N PHE A 463 1.95 26.93 23.15
CA PHE A 463 1.03 25.82 23.45
C PHE A 463 0.32 26.07 24.78
N ARG A 464 0.56 27.19 25.34
CA ARG A 464 -0.04 27.48 26.65
C ARG A 464 -1.54 27.80 26.50
N VAL A 465 -2.35 27.00 27.29
CA VAL A 465 -3.80 27.25 27.30
C VAL A 465 -4.30 27.11 28.73
N ALA A 466 -5.06 28.16 29.13
CA ALA A 466 -5.64 28.09 30.50
C ALA A 466 -6.95 27.27 30.46
N VAL A 467 -6.92 26.20 31.36
CA VAL A 467 -8.13 25.36 31.37
C VAL A 467 -8.63 25.24 32.81
N ASP A 468 -9.96 25.26 32.91
CA ASP A 468 -10.55 25.07 34.26
C ASP A 468 -10.99 23.62 34.43
N PHE A 469 -10.37 23.04 35.54
CA PHE A 469 -10.69 21.62 35.75
C PHE A 469 -11.64 21.50 36.95
N PRO A 470 -12.64 20.57 36.72
CA PRO A 470 -13.44 20.24 37.90
C PRO A 470 -12.69 19.31 38.87
N VAL A 471 -12.76 19.77 40.19
CA VAL A 471 -11.96 18.93 41.12
C VAL A 471 -12.78 18.75 42.41
N ILE A 472 -12.49 17.58 43.03
CA ILE A 472 -13.01 17.39 44.40
C ILE A 472 -11.81 17.27 45.36
N GLU A 473 -11.91 18.03 46.37
CA GLU A 473 -10.82 18.02 47.36
C GLU A 473 -11.10 16.97 48.44
N ILE A 474 -10.06 16.08 48.62
CA ILE A 474 -10.27 15.06 49.65
C ILE A 474 -9.04 15.01 50.56
N GLU A 475 -9.22 14.25 51.71
CA GLU A 475 -8.05 14.10 52.61
C GLU A 475 -7.00 13.17 51.99
N ALA A 476 -5.80 13.55 52.20
CA ALA A 476 -4.71 12.79 51.53
C ALA A 476 -4.77 11.31 51.95
N ARG A 477 -5.19 10.98 53.18
CA ARG A 477 -5.23 9.58 53.66
C ARG A 477 -6.32 8.78 52.93
N ASP A 478 -7.24 9.56 52.29
CA ASP A 478 -8.37 8.85 51.66
C ASP A 478 -8.11 8.61 50.17
N THR A 479 -7.06 9.10 49.62
CA THR A 479 -6.78 9.01 48.18
C THR A 479 -6.62 7.54 47.76
N GLY A 480 -5.97 6.74 48.62
CA GLY A 480 -5.76 5.31 48.31
C GLY A 480 -7.09 4.55 48.18
N ILE A 481 -7.95 4.83 49.15
CA ILE A 481 -9.25 4.12 49.15
C ILE A 481 -10.08 4.55 47.93
N VAL A 482 -10.03 5.83 47.61
CA VAL A 482 -10.87 6.33 46.50
C VAL A 482 -10.30 5.86 45.16
N THR A 483 -9.02 5.83 45.00
CA THR A 483 -8.44 5.47 43.69
C THR A 483 -8.53 3.95 43.49
N ARG A 484 -8.65 3.16 44.57
CA ARG A 484 -8.64 1.68 44.40
C ARG A 484 -10.06 1.13 44.44
N ARG A 485 -10.93 1.90 45.15
CA ARG A 485 -12.21 1.21 45.44
C ARG A 485 -13.37 1.94 44.76
N VAL A 486 -13.05 3.18 44.26
CA VAL A 486 -14.14 3.89 43.56
C VAL A 486 -13.79 3.93 42.06
N ARG A 487 -14.70 3.50 41.26
CA ARG A 487 -14.42 3.41 39.82
C ARG A 487 -14.57 4.79 39.16
N LEU A 488 -13.45 5.60 39.31
CA LEU A 488 -13.59 6.97 38.78
C LEU A 488 -12.75 7.11 37.51
N GLU A 489 -12.20 5.98 36.97
CA GLU A 489 -11.22 6.04 35.86
C GLU A 489 -11.86 6.66 34.62
N PRO A 490 -13.14 6.48 34.37
CA PRO A 490 -13.74 7.02 33.14
C PRO A 490 -13.92 8.54 33.21
N TYR A 491 -13.82 9.11 34.47
CA TYR A 491 -14.15 10.55 34.60
C TYR A 491 -12.88 11.37 34.86
N LEU A 492 -11.81 10.70 35.18
CA LEU A 492 -10.59 11.45 35.56
C LEU A 492 -9.81 11.82 34.28
N ILE A 493 -8.89 12.72 34.30
CA ILE A 493 -8.13 13.30 33.17
C ILE A 493 -7.29 12.23 32.49
N GLY A 494 -6.86 11.10 33.29
CA GLY A 494 -6.11 9.98 32.70
C GLY A 494 -4.64 10.34 32.44
N HIS A 495 -3.90 9.46 31.52
CA HIS A 495 -2.43 9.54 31.35
C HIS A 495 -2.09 10.42 30.14
N LYS A 496 -2.99 11.07 29.53
CA LYS A 496 -2.73 11.70 28.20
C LYS A 496 -2.23 13.13 28.37
N LEU A 497 -2.30 13.75 29.63
CA LEU A 497 -1.83 15.15 29.76
C LEU A 497 -0.76 15.22 30.85
N LYS A 498 0.27 14.38 30.84
CA LYS A 498 1.36 14.44 31.84
C LYS A 498 2.16 15.74 31.68
N PRO A 499 2.55 16.29 32.86
CA PRO A 499 2.61 15.66 34.18
C PRO A 499 1.33 15.89 34.98
N LEU A 500 0.15 16.24 34.28
CA LEU A 500 -1.06 16.38 35.11
C LEU A 500 -1.58 15.00 35.55
N LYS A 501 -1.66 14.90 36.86
CA LYS A 501 -2.04 13.58 37.41
C LYS A 501 -3.51 13.60 37.87
N ASN A 502 -3.99 12.44 38.02
CA ASN A 502 -5.41 12.33 38.45
C ASN A 502 -5.60 12.89 39.86
N THR A 503 -4.42 12.96 40.58
CA THR A 503 -4.48 13.57 41.93
C THR A 503 -3.33 14.57 42.10
N ILE A 504 -3.73 15.76 42.69
CA ILE A 504 -2.69 16.80 42.89
C ILE A 504 -2.87 17.38 44.29
N ASP A 505 -1.72 17.92 44.83
CA ASP A 505 -1.80 18.51 46.19
C ASP A 505 -2.65 19.79 46.18
N SER A 506 -3.54 19.74 47.23
CA SER A 506 -4.37 20.97 47.39
C SER A 506 -3.58 22.04 48.14
N GLU A 507 -4.16 23.31 48.04
CA GLU A 507 -3.48 24.42 48.75
C GLU A 507 -3.56 24.24 50.27
N LYS A 508 -4.42 23.35 50.70
CA LYS A 508 -4.52 23.08 52.16
C LYS A 508 -3.69 21.84 52.52
N GLU A 509 -2.94 22.01 53.72
CA GLU A 509 -1.99 20.95 54.12
C GLU A 509 -2.76 19.67 54.52
N GLY A 510 -2.36 18.48 53.86
CA GLY A 510 -2.94 17.15 54.19
C GLY A 510 -4.14 16.83 53.30
N LYS A 511 -4.34 17.67 52.18
CA LYS A 511 -5.50 17.40 51.29
C LYS A 511 -5.03 17.34 49.84
N LYS A 512 -5.90 16.57 49.02
CA LYS A 512 -5.54 16.44 47.60
C LYS A 512 -6.76 16.70 46.72
N TYR A 513 -6.36 17.15 45.44
CA TYR A 513 -7.46 17.34 44.48
C TYR A 513 -7.56 16.10 43.59
N LEU A 514 -8.78 15.61 43.49
CA LEU A 514 -9.04 14.69 42.37
C LEU A 514 -9.44 15.48 41.11
N VAL A 515 -8.68 15.25 40.06
CA VAL A 515 -8.84 16.15 38.90
C VAL A 515 -9.65 15.40 37.82
N PHE A 516 -10.75 16.04 37.36
CA PHE A 516 -11.65 15.34 36.43
C PHE A 516 -11.57 16.00 35.05
N HIS A 517 -11.84 15.09 34.06
CA HIS A 517 -11.85 15.59 32.67
C HIS A 517 -13.03 16.56 32.46
N PRO A 518 -12.79 17.81 31.98
CA PRO A 518 -13.82 18.86 31.89
C PRO A 518 -14.91 18.51 30.88
N ASP A 519 -14.54 17.67 29.90
CA ASP A 519 -15.59 17.30 28.91
C ASP A 519 -16.46 16.16 29.43
N LYS A 520 -15.90 15.42 30.39
CA LYS A 520 -16.66 14.24 30.86
C LYS A 520 -17.52 14.60 32.07
N VAL A 521 -17.12 15.77 32.71
CA VAL A 521 -17.86 16.14 33.92
C VAL A 521 -18.39 17.57 33.74
N GLN A 522 -19.52 17.71 32.97
CA GLN A 522 -20.07 19.06 32.70
C GLN A 522 -21.44 19.21 33.36
N GLU A 523 -22.12 18.06 33.50
CA GLU A 523 -23.53 18.13 33.94
C GLU A 523 -23.62 17.86 35.45
N ASP A 524 -24.56 18.55 36.14
CA ASP A 524 -24.73 18.45 37.60
C ASP A 524 -25.13 17.02 38.01
N GLU A 525 -25.72 16.29 37.02
CA GLU A 525 -26.12 14.90 37.32
C GLU A 525 -24.89 13.98 37.43
N THR A 526 -23.91 14.15 36.56
CA THR A 526 -22.65 13.36 36.62
C THR A 526 -21.86 13.70 37.90
N LYS A 527 -21.81 15.00 38.28
CA LYS A 527 -21.12 15.41 39.53
C LYS A 527 -21.78 14.76 40.76
N GLN A 528 -23.11 14.63 40.63
CA GLN A 528 -23.81 14.03 41.80
C GLN A 528 -23.56 12.51 41.85
N LYS A 529 -23.54 11.93 40.71
CA LYS A 529 -23.24 10.48 40.66
C LYS A 529 -21.85 10.18 41.22
N ILE A 530 -20.90 10.96 40.87
CA ILE A 530 -19.52 10.75 41.34
C ILE A 530 -19.45 10.96 42.86
N VAL A 531 -20.14 11.96 43.38
CA VAL A 531 -20.10 12.23 44.84
C VAL A 531 -20.77 11.06 45.58
N GLU A 532 -21.85 10.49 44.97
CA GLU A 532 -22.53 9.37 45.65
C GLU A 532 -21.62 8.12 45.68
N MET A 533 -20.91 7.94 44.58
CA MET A 533 -19.97 6.79 44.54
C MET A 533 -18.86 6.95 45.59
N MET A 534 -18.46 8.17 45.78
CA MET A 534 -17.35 8.40 46.73
C MET A 534 -17.85 8.32 48.17
N LYS A 535 -19.06 8.76 48.42
CA LYS A 535 -19.61 8.74 49.80
C LYS A 535 -19.89 7.29 50.23
N ARG A 536 -20.20 6.37 49.29
CA ARG A 536 -20.40 4.95 49.63
C ARG A 536 -19.13 4.34 50.23
N GLU A 537 -18.08 4.89 49.84
CA GLU A 537 -16.82 4.28 50.34
C GLU A 537 -16.22 5.13 51.46
N LEU A 538 -16.44 6.40 51.50
CA LEU A 538 -15.73 7.28 52.44
C LEU A 538 -16.64 7.61 53.62
N GLY A 539 -17.97 7.16 53.60
CA GLY A 539 -18.92 7.42 54.70
C GLY A 539 -19.70 8.73 54.47
N ASP A 540 -21.04 8.80 54.86
CA ASP A 540 -22.01 9.88 54.55
C ASP A 540 -21.69 11.14 55.36
N GLU A 541 -20.78 11.05 56.31
CA GLU A 541 -20.50 12.21 57.18
C GLU A 541 -19.43 13.11 56.56
N LYS A 542 -18.84 12.65 55.37
CA LYS A 542 -17.75 13.47 54.77
C LYS A 542 -18.33 14.41 53.70
N THR A 543 -17.97 15.73 53.90
CA THR A 543 -18.50 16.74 52.96
C THR A 543 -17.60 16.83 51.72
N LEU A 544 -18.16 16.42 50.48
CA LEU A 544 -17.40 16.48 49.20
C LEU A 544 -17.96 17.62 48.34
N LYS A 545 -17.05 18.63 48.20
CA LYS A 545 -17.54 19.79 47.42
C LYS A 545 -16.75 19.90 46.11
N TRP A 546 -17.51 20.25 45.09
CA TRP A 546 -16.85 20.48 43.79
C TRP A 546 -16.21 21.88 43.75
N GLU A 547 -15.03 21.87 43.30
CA GLU A 547 -14.32 23.16 43.07
C GLU A 547 -13.73 23.19 41.65
N THR A 548 -13.32 24.41 41.32
CA THR A 548 -12.68 24.55 40.00
C THR A 548 -11.19 24.92 40.18
N LEU A 549 -10.44 24.03 39.47
CA LEU A 549 -8.99 24.32 39.49
C LEU A 549 -8.52 24.81 38.12
N SER A 550 -8.05 26.13 38.12
CA SER A 550 -7.55 26.70 36.84
C SER A 550 -6.05 26.45 36.71
N LYS A 551 -5.71 25.65 35.60
CA LYS A 551 -4.29 25.37 35.36
C LYS A 551 -3.94 25.68 33.90
N ASP A 552 -2.64 26.11 33.82
CA ASP A 552 -2.16 26.35 32.44
C ASP A 552 -1.56 25.05 31.86
N LEU A 553 -2.27 24.65 30.78
CA LEU A 553 -1.59 23.54 30.07
C LEU A 553 -0.52 24.09 29.10
N THR A 554 0.69 23.41 29.21
CA THR A 554 1.82 23.89 28.39
C THR A 554 2.28 22.78 27.47
N PHE A 555 3.37 23.03 26.70
CA PHE A 555 3.94 22.06 25.75
C PHE A 555 4.22 20.71 26.43
N GLU A 556 4.47 20.76 27.74
CA GLU A 556 4.84 19.50 28.46
C GLU A 556 3.62 18.62 28.68
N ASN A 557 2.46 19.24 28.53
CA ASN A 557 1.25 18.47 28.85
C ASN A 557 0.74 17.68 27.65
N TRP A 558 1.25 18.07 26.46
CA TRP A 558 0.67 17.43 25.25
C TRP A 558 1.62 16.35 24.71
N ASP A 559 1.02 15.19 24.22
CA ASP A 559 1.90 14.13 23.64
C ASP A 559 2.25 14.48 22.19
N THR A 560 3.21 13.69 21.61
CA THR A 560 3.78 14.03 20.29
C THR A 560 2.69 14.00 19.21
N LYS A 561 1.74 13.08 19.41
CA LYS A 561 0.69 12.97 18.38
C LYS A 561 -0.20 14.23 18.35
N SER A 562 -0.61 14.69 19.57
CA SER A 562 -1.45 15.90 19.64
C SER A 562 -0.71 17.15 19.14
N ILE A 563 0.59 17.15 19.43
CA ILE A 563 1.38 18.34 18.99
C ILE A 563 1.52 18.32 17.46
N PHE A 564 1.81 17.11 16.84
CA PHE A 564 1.97 17.06 15.37
C PHE A 564 0.66 17.44 14.68
N LYS A 565 -0.47 16.93 15.27
CA LYS A 565 -1.77 17.23 14.67
C LYS A 565 -2.08 18.73 14.73
N ALA A 566 -1.66 19.32 15.84
CA ALA A 566 -1.99 20.75 16.03
C ALA A 566 -1.09 21.65 15.19
N VAL A 567 0.20 21.24 14.98
CA VAL A 567 1.16 22.19 14.36
C VAL A 567 1.16 21.98 12.84
N LEU A 568 0.76 20.78 12.39
CA LEU A 568 0.79 20.55 10.94
C LEU A 568 -0.51 21.03 10.30
N PRO A 569 -0.38 21.51 9.01
CA PRO A 569 -1.60 21.95 8.32
C PRO A 569 -2.64 20.81 8.21
N GLU A 570 -3.93 21.22 8.07
CA GLU A 570 -5.01 20.21 8.01
C GLU A 570 -4.85 19.28 6.80
N GLY A 571 -4.79 17.99 7.10
CA GLY A 571 -4.69 17.04 5.97
C GLY A 571 -3.26 16.49 5.82
N ILE A 572 -2.33 17.13 6.61
CA ILE A 572 -0.94 16.64 6.53
C ILE A 572 -0.62 15.90 7.84
N GLU A 573 -0.02 14.62 7.63
CA GLU A 573 0.31 13.88 8.88
C GLU A 573 1.73 13.32 8.80
N TYR A 574 2.32 13.27 9.94
CA TYR A 574 3.62 12.57 10.04
C TYR A 574 3.39 11.19 10.67
N SER A 575 3.81 10.12 9.88
CA SER A 575 3.30 8.74 10.05
C SER A 575 4.18 7.97 11.05
N SER A 576 5.62 8.23 11.07
CA SER A 576 6.33 7.37 12.04
C SER A 576 7.82 7.73 12.05
N TYR A 577 8.58 7.30 13.15
CA TYR A 577 10.04 7.40 13.30
C TYR A 577 10.58 6.12 13.94
N THR A 578 11.94 5.84 13.70
CA THR A 578 12.61 4.70 14.39
C THR A 578 13.67 5.23 15.37
N GLN A 579 13.66 4.51 16.50
CA GLN A 579 14.68 4.94 17.48
C GLN A 579 15.69 3.82 17.70
N THR A 580 17.00 4.16 17.50
CA THR A 580 18.13 3.28 17.86
C THR A 580 18.97 3.94 18.95
N GLY A 581 18.87 3.27 20.20
CA GLY A 581 19.50 3.94 21.35
C GLY A 581 18.95 5.37 21.53
N HIS A 582 19.90 6.29 21.64
CA HIS A 582 19.42 7.68 21.89
C HIS A 582 19.21 8.42 20.57
N ILE A 583 19.30 7.71 19.43
CA ILE A 583 19.23 8.41 18.12
C ILE A 583 17.88 8.07 17.49
N ILE A 584 17.15 9.07 16.99
CA ILE A 584 15.89 8.88 16.24
C ILE A 584 16.12 9.21 14.76
N HIS A 585 15.65 8.30 14.04
CA HIS A 585 15.75 8.49 12.58
C HIS A 585 14.35 8.68 11.99
N CYS A 586 14.27 9.90 11.16
CA CYS A 586 12.95 10.22 10.59
C CYS A 586 13.03 10.17 9.06
N ASN A 587 11.76 9.72 8.50
CA ASN A 587 11.58 9.81 7.04
C ASN A 587 10.41 10.74 6.71
N PHE A 588 10.80 11.75 5.88
CA PHE A 588 9.74 12.76 5.67
C PHE A 588 9.27 12.68 4.22
N ALA A 589 7.86 12.66 4.06
CA ALA A 589 7.27 12.91 2.71
C ALA A 589 7.44 14.38 2.31
N ASP A 590 7.31 14.63 1.07
CA ASP A 590 7.60 15.99 0.54
C ASP A 590 6.71 17.05 1.20
N GLU A 591 5.49 16.61 1.51
CA GLU A 591 4.53 17.61 2.05
C GLU A 591 4.85 17.96 3.51
N VAL A 592 5.64 17.05 4.22
CA VAL A 592 5.91 17.29 5.65
C VAL A 592 7.31 17.90 5.83
N LEU A 593 8.08 17.93 4.72
CA LEU A 593 9.51 18.28 4.78
C LEU A 593 9.71 19.68 5.36
N PRO A 594 8.80 20.63 5.05
CA PRO A 594 9.01 21.98 5.61
C PRO A 594 8.93 21.98 7.14
N PHE A 595 8.36 20.94 7.71
CA PHE A 595 8.16 20.93 9.18
C PHE A 595 9.16 19.98 9.85
N ARG A 596 10.16 19.42 9.11
CA ARG A 596 11.07 18.34 9.59
C ARG A 596 11.89 18.81 10.80
N HIS A 597 12.33 20.11 10.82
CA HIS A 597 13.12 20.53 11.99
C HIS A 597 12.20 20.73 13.21
N LEU A 598 10.97 21.18 12.89
CA LEU A 598 10.01 21.29 14.02
C LEU A 598 9.70 19.91 14.61
N ILE A 599 9.43 19.00 13.70
CA ILE A 599 9.10 17.64 14.18
C ILE A 599 10.29 17.05 14.94
N ALA A 600 11.45 17.28 14.38
CA ALA A 600 12.67 16.75 15.05
C ALA A 600 12.84 17.34 16.45
N GLU A 601 12.54 18.60 16.59
CA GLU A 601 12.68 19.25 17.93
C GLU A 601 11.63 18.71 18.91
N VAL A 602 10.44 18.49 18.34
CA VAL A 602 9.39 17.95 19.23
C VAL A 602 9.81 16.55 19.72
N LEU A 603 10.32 15.73 18.78
CA LEU A 603 10.75 14.37 19.16
C LEU A 603 11.91 14.42 20.16
N LEU A 604 12.85 15.32 19.94
CA LEU A 604 13.99 15.46 20.87
C LEU A 604 13.50 15.78 22.28
N ASN A 605 12.32 16.52 22.40
CA ASN A 605 11.86 16.97 23.74
C ASN A 605 10.92 15.94 24.38
N LYS A 606 10.23 15.17 23.42
CA LYS A 606 9.09 14.41 24.01
C LYS A 606 9.43 12.92 24.08
N VAL A 607 10.38 12.46 23.26
CA VAL A 607 10.68 11.02 23.27
C VAL A 607 11.81 10.73 24.26
N SER A 608 11.56 9.78 25.08
CA SER A 608 12.53 9.51 26.15
C SER A 608 13.87 9.01 25.58
N ASN A 609 15.03 9.45 26.21
CA ASN A 609 16.39 8.94 25.91
C ASN A 609 16.84 9.35 24.51
N CYS A 610 16.04 10.36 23.90
CA CYS A 610 16.46 10.86 22.58
C CYS A 610 17.43 12.04 22.75
N LYS A 611 18.55 11.91 22.11
CA LYS A 611 19.53 13.03 22.21
C LYS A 611 19.90 13.54 20.81
N THR A 612 19.60 12.62 19.81
CA THR A 612 20.01 13.01 18.45
C THR A 612 18.91 12.57 17.46
N VAL A 613 18.43 13.52 16.59
CA VAL A 613 17.43 13.19 15.57
C VAL A 613 18.04 13.46 14.19
N VAL A 614 17.88 12.45 13.40
CA VAL A 614 18.60 12.60 12.11
C VAL A 614 17.64 12.18 11.00
N GLN A 615 17.98 12.54 9.80
CA GLN A 615 17.31 12.04 8.59
C GLN A 615 18.36 11.44 7.64
N LYS A 616 17.92 10.37 6.99
CA LYS A 616 18.86 9.73 6.03
C LYS A 616 18.98 10.58 4.76
N GLY A 617 20.14 11.08 4.43
CA GLY A 617 20.40 11.64 3.08
C GLY A 617 20.12 10.64 1.97
N ASN A 618 19.64 11.18 0.65
CA ASN A 618 19.34 10.26 -0.49
C ASN A 618 20.52 9.33 -0.78
N ILE A 619 20.36 7.89 -0.54
CA ILE A 619 20.85 6.60 -1.08
C ILE A 619 22.14 6.20 -0.34
N ILE A 620 22.18 4.97 0.31
CA ILE A 620 23.38 4.27 0.84
C ILE A 620 24.26 3.85 -0.34
N THR A 621 25.15 4.63 -0.88
CA THR A 621 25.90 4.45 -2.14
C THR A 621 27.32 3.95 -1.82
N ASN A 622 27.63 3.50 -0.48
CA ASN A 622 29.05 3.09 -0.38
C ASN A 622 29.13 1.61 0.02
N VAL A 623 30.15 0.81 -0.51
CA VAL A 623 30.41 -0.63 -0.34
C VAL A 623 30.27 -1.01 1.14
N TYR A 624 30.30 0.06 2.06
CA TYR A 624 30.27 -0.23 3.51
C TYR A 624 28.88 0.04 4.08
N ARG A 625 27.90 0.53 3.11
CA ARG A 625 26.51 0.84 3.48
C ARG A 625 26.44 1.86 4.62
N ASN A 626 27.38 2.86 4.74
CA ASN A 626 27.24 3.94 5.75
C ASN A 626 26.11 4.91 5.40
N LEU A 627 25.29 5.29 6.50
CA LEU A 627 24.12 6.19 6.30
C LEU A 627 24.58 7.65 6.25
N ASP A 628 24.37 8.32 5.07
CA ASP A 628 24.56 9.80 5.09
C ASP A 628 23.48 10.46 5.96
N LEU A 629 23.93 10.77 7.18
CA LEU A 629 22.92 11.27 8.14
C LEU A 629 22.98 12.81 8.20
N GLU A 630 21.80 13.34 7.98
CA GLU A 630 21.68 14.79 8.25
C GLU A 630 21.12 15.01 9.68
N LEU A 631 21.92 15.77 10.47
CA LEU A 631 21.43 16.09 11.84
C LEU A 631 20.29 17.12 11.78
N LEU A 632 19.07 16.68 12.31
CA LEU A 632 17.91 17.60 12.28
C LEU A 632 17.77 18.33 13.62
N ALA A 633 18.08 17.64 14.79
CA ALA A 633 17.94 18.28 16.11
C ALA A 633 18.79 17.52 17.14
N GLY A 634 19.32 18.24 18.17
CA GLY A 634 20.09 17.61 19.26
C GLY A 634 21.60 17.69 18.99
N GLU A 635 22.34 16.68 19.60
CA GLU A 635 23.82 16.74 19.51
C GLU A 635 24.31 15.81 18.40
N GLU A 636 25.39 16.33 17.74
CA GLU A 636 26.00 15.50 16.67
C GLU A 636 26.79 14.32 17.27
N ASN A 637 26.11 13.45 18.01
CA ASN A 637 26.64 12.22 18.61
C ASN A 637 25.93 11.00 18.01
N TYR A 638 26.79 10.24 17.23
CA TYR A 638 26.14 9.15 16.47
C TYR A 638 26.58 7.79 17.06
N VAL A 639 27.28 7.88 18.14
CA VAL A 639 27.62 6.62 18.85
C VAL A 639 26.51 6.31 19.86
N THR A 640 25.97 5.10 19.65
CA THR A 640 24.84 4.76 20.54
C THR A 640 24.96 3.30 20.98
N GLU A 641 24.19 3.06 22.04
CA GLU A 641 24.17 1.68 22.56
C GLU A 641 22.72 1.18 22.67
N ILE A 642 22.59 -0.08 22.26
CA ILE A 642 21.22 -0.64 22.34
C ILE A 642 21.29 -1.98 23.07
N LYS A 643 20.12 -2.24 23.68
CA LYS A 643 20.02 -3.56 24.34
C LYS A 643 19.00 -4.44 23.60
N GLU A 644 19.52 -5.59 23.03
CA GLU A 644 18.62 -6.56 22.37
C GLU A 644 18.84 -7.95 23.00
N THR A 645 17.66 -8.52 23.58
CA THR A 645 17.64 -9.87 24.18
C THR A 645 18.73 -10.00 25.24
N GLY A 646 18.87 -8.92 26.07
CA GLY A 646 19.79 -9.00 27.23
C GLY A 646 21.25 -8.69 26.83
N LEU A 647 21.56 -8.44 25.51
CA LEU A 647 22.93 -8.08 25.08
C LEU A 647 23.00 -6.59 24.72
N ARG A 648 24.16 -6.14 24.95
CA ARG A 648 24.39 -4.70 24.64
C ARG A 648 25.23 -4.56 23.38
N PHE A 649 24.75 -3.66 22.52
CA PHE A 649 25.49 -3.39 21.27
C PHE A 649 25.82 -1.90 21.16
N LYS A 650 27.11 -1.78 21.12
CA LYS A 650 27.57 -0.38 20.92
C LYS A 650 28.08 -0.19 19.48
N MET A 651 27.67 1.06 18.95
CA MET A 651 28.09 1.26 17.55
C MET A 651 28.09 2.76 17.22
N ASP A 652 28.85 3.03 16.23
CA ASP A 652 28.65 4.35 15.59
C ASP A 652 27.66 4.21 14.42
N PHE A 653 26.44 4.77 14.61
CA PHE A 653 25.30 4.58 13.68
C PHE A 653 25.59 5.18 12.31
N SER A 654 26.51 6.10 12.21
CA SER A 654 26.83 6.72 10.89
C SER A 654 27.83 5.88 10.12
N LYS A 655 28.47 4.93 10.74
CA LYS A 655 29.59 4.25 10.06
C LYS A 655 29.26 2.77 9.87
N VAL A 656 28.19 2.33 10.63
CA VAL A 656 27.90 0.89 10.48
C VAL A 656 26.41 0.74 10.18
N TYR A 657 26.08 -0.41 9.54
CA TYR A 657 24.66 -0.65 9.25
C TYR A 657 23.99 -1.38 10.43
N TRP A 658 22.83 -0.87 10.81
CA TRP A 658 22.05 -1.51 11.88
C TRP A 658 20.56 -1.27 11.62
N ASN A 659 19.79 -2.42 11.86
CA ASN A 659 18.31 -2.32 11.77
C ASN A 659 17.67 -3.01 12.98
N SER A 660 16.99 -2.15 13.80
CA SER A 660 16.45 -2.70 15.07
C SER A 660 15.22 -3.58 14.80
N ARG A 661 14.68 -3.58 13.55
CA ARG A 661 13.47 -4.40 13.24
C ARG A 661 13.84 -5.86 12.99
N LEU A 662 15.15 -6.18 13.01
CA LEU A 662 15.53 -7.57 12.68
C LEU A 662 15.80 -8.34 13.97
N SER A 663 15.30 -7.85 15.09
CA SER A 663 15.65 -8.51 16.36
C SER A 663 15.06 -9.91 16.42
N HIS A 664 13.80 -10.08 15.91
CA HIS A 664 13.20 -11.43 15.96
C HIS A 664 13.96 -12.40 15.05
N GLU A 665 14.44 -11.82 13.94
CA GLU A 665 15.24 -12.69 13.05
C GLU A 665 16.57 -13.09 13.69
N HIS A 666 17.22 -12.16 14.39
CA HIS A 666 18.46 -12.52 15.13
C HIS A 666 18.19 -13.66 16.12
N GLU A 667 17.06 -13.59 16.80
CA GLU A 667 16.74 -14.62 17.80
C GLU A 667 16.44 -15.97 17.12
N ARG A 668 15.73 -15.94 16.04
CA ARG A 668 15.36 -17.18 15.34
C ARG A 668 16.61 -17.94 14.86
N VAL A 669 17.46 -17.24 14.11
CA VAL A 669 18.60 -17.96 13.49
C VAL A 669 19.60 -18.37 14.59
N SER A 670 19.84 -17.48 15.60
CA SER A 670 20.76 -17.88 16.69
C SER A 670 20.20 -19.05 17.48
N GLY A 671 18.82 -19.18 17.53
CA GLY A 671 18.17 -20.30 18.25
C GLY A 671 18.40 -21.64 17.55
N LEU A 672 18.86 -21.62 16.30
CA LEU A 672 19.09 -22.89 15.58
C LEU A 672 20.43 -23.52 15.98
N PHE A 673 21.23 -22.74 16.70
CA PHE A 673 22.57 -23.25 17.02
C PHE A 673 22.55 -23.98 18.35
N ASN A 674 23.54 -24.91 18.48
CA ASN A 674 23.71 -25.58 19.78
C ASN A 674 25.20 -25.82 20.06
N ASN A 675 25.44 -26.59 21.11
CA ASN A 675 26.85 -26.71 21.55
C ASN A 675 27.66 -27.59 20.59
N GLN A 676 26.94 -28.14 19.59
CA GLN A 676 27.70 -28.93 18.58
C GLN A 676 27.84 -28.15 17.27
N SER A 677 27.34 -26.94 17.28
CA SER A 677 27.36 -26.13 16.05
C SER A 677 28.74 -25.49 15.83
N ILE A 678 29.11 -25.52 14.58
CA ILE A 678 30.21 -24.64 14.09
C ILE A 678 29.60 -23.47 13.29
N VAL A 679 29.83 -22.24 13.82
CA VAL A 679 29.05 -21.10 13.26
C VAL A 679 30.03 -20.11 12.61
N TYR A 680 29.75 -19.83 11.33
CA TYR A 680 30.51 -18.80 10.61
C TYR A 680 29.56 -17.70 10.13
N ASP A 681 29.88 -16.46 10.47
CA ASP A 681 29.10 -15.31 9.95
C ASP A 681 29.97 -14.50 8.97
N ALA A 682 29.55 -14.61 7.67
CA ALA A 682 30.41 -14.04 6.61
C ALA A 682 30.21 -12.53 6.49
N CYS A 683 29.04 -12.00 6.94
CA CYS A 683 28.75 -10.55 6.95
C CYS A 683 28.14 -10.18 8.31
N CYS A 684 29.05 -9.99 9.25
CA CYS A 684 28.55 -10.09 10.64
C CYS A 684 28.24 -8.71 11.20
N GLY A 685 28.56 -7.65 10.41
CA GLY A 685 28.34 -6.31 11.02
C GLY A 685 28.93 -6.23 12.44
N ILE A 686 28.05 -5.78 13.40
CA ILE A 686 28.62 -5.59 14.76
C ILE A 686 28.26 -6.82 15.61
N GLY A 687 27.66 -7.84 15.01
CA GLY A 687 27.64 -9.18 15.64
C GLY A 687 26.24 -9.52 16.19
N PRO A 688 25.18 -9.16 15.52
CA PRO A 688 23.84 -9.43 16.06
C PRO A 688 23.52 -10.93 16.04
N PHE A 689 24.27 -11.80 15.20
CA PHE A 689 23.99 -13.26 15.20
C PHE A 689 25.05 -14.00 16.02
N VAL A 690 26.31 -13.53 15.97
CA VAL A 690 27.40 -14.35 16.57
C VAL A 690 27.50 -14.06 18.08
N LEU A 691 27.12 -12.86 18.51
CA LEU A 691 27.26 -12.60 19.96
C LEU A 691 26.21 -13.38 20.75
N PRO A 692 24.93 -13.31 20.32
CA PRO A 692 23.96 -14.13 21.05
C PRO A 692 24.28 -15.63 20.93
N ALA A 693 24.73 -16.05 19.74
CA ALA A 693 25.10 -17.48 19.59
C ALA A 693 26.23 -17.87 20.56
N THR A 694 27.21 -17.07 20.72
CA THR A 694 28.39 -17.42 21.55
C THR A 694 28.02 -17.41 23.03
N LEU A 695 27.22 -16.53 23.40
CA LEU A 695 26.95 -16.40 24.85
C LEU A 695 25.83 -17.36 25.27
N LYS A 696 24.82 -17.51 24.46
CA LYS A 696 23.62 -18.25 24.94
C LYS A 696 23.67 -19.70 24.46
N LYS A 697 24.30 -19.91 23.25
CA LYS A 697 24.20 -21.28 22.72
C LYS A 697 25.55 -22.02 22.86
N LYS A 698 26.62 -21.29 22.97
CA LYS A 698 27.97 -21.80 23.24
C LYS A 698 28.39 -22.87 22.23
N PRO A 699 28.43 -22.45 20.92
CA PRO A 699 28.86 -23.40 19.89
C PRO A 699 30.34 -23.78 20.04
N ARG A 700 30.58 -24.87 19.43
CA ARG A 700 31.96 -25.41 19.53
C ARG A 700 32.97 -24.44 18.89
N ARG A 701 32.54 -23.81 17.83
CA ARG A 701 33.45 -22.90 17.12
C ARG A 701 32.63 -21.75 16.50
N VAL A 702 33.27 -20.45 16.64
CA VAL A 702 32.56 -19.30 16.04
C VAL A 702 33.60 -18.42 15.33
N MET A 703 33.30 -18.14 14.03
CA MET A 703 34.11 -17.13 13.33
C MET A 703 33.18 -16.04 12.76
N ALA A 704 33.64 -14.81 12.94
CA ALA A 704 32.86 -13.67 12.43
C ALA A 704 33.73 -12.83 11.48
N ASN A 705 32.98 -12.41 10.40
CA ASN A 705 33.73 -11.67 9.37
C ASN A 705 32.89 -10.52 8.84
N ASP A 706 33.57 -9.44 8.56
CA ASP A 706 32.88 -8.33 7.85
C ASP A 706 33.93 -7.52 7.06
N LEU A 707 33.36 -6.96 5.93
CA LEU A 707 34.29 -6.20 5.06
C LEU A 707 34.57 -4.82 5.66
N ASN A 708 33.54 -4.24 6.36
CA ASN A 708 33.68 -2.89 6.95
C ASN A 708 34.53 -2.92 8.24
N PRO A 709 35.67 -2.23 8.23
CA PRO A 709 36.56 -2.24 9.40
C PRO A 709 35.90 -1.61 10.63
N GLU A 710 35.00 -0.60 10.36
CA GLU A 710 34.30 -0.01 11.53
C GLU A 710 33.36 -1.03 12.19
N SER A 711 32.70 -1.85 11.43
CA SER A 711 31.86 -2.91 12.03
C SER A 711 32.69 -3.88 12.87
N VAL A 712 33.87 -4.23 12.33
CA VAL A 712 34.73 -5.17 13.08
C VAL A 712 35.25 -4.51 14.38
N LYS A 713 35.60 -3.24 14.19
CA LYS A 713 36.03 -2.52 15.41
C LYS A 713 34.93 -2.57 16.49
N TRP A 714 33.67 -2.29 16.10
CA TRP A 714 32.60 -2.25 17.13
C TRP A 714 32.24 -3.67 17.57
N LEU A 715 32.37 -4.67 16.71
CA LEU A 715 32.18 -6.06 17.17
C LEU A 715 33.15 -6.42 18.29
N LYS A 716 34.43 -6.01 18.17
CA LYS A 716 35.41 -6.31 19.24
C LYS A 716 35.02 -5.60 20.55
N VAL A 717 34.54 -4.36 20.35
CA VAL A 717 34.09 -3.65 21.57
C VAL A 717 32.89 -4.40 22.18
N ASN A 718 32.03 -4.81 21.32
CA ASN A 718 30.80 -5.45 21.84
C ASN A 718 31.12 -6.83 22.43
N VAL A 719 32.14 -7.52 21.96
CA VAL A 719 32.57 -8.78 22.60
C VAL A 719 32.99 -8.50 24.05
N GLY A 720 33.77 -7.46 24.26
CA GLY A 720 34.16 -7.08 25.64
C GLY A 720 32.96 -6.63 26.47
N LEU A 721 32.09 -5.86 25.73
CA LEU A 721 30.94 -5.28 26.45
C LEU A 721 30.02 -6.39 27.00
N ASN A 722 30.06 -7.45 26.33
CA ASN A 722 29.13 -8.52 26.77
C ASN A 722 29.91 -9.64 27.47
N LYS A 723 31.12 -9.40 27.87
CA LYS A 723 31.96 -10.28 28.71
C LYS A 723 32.20 -11.63 28.03
N ILE A 724 32.29 -11.62 26.72
CA ILE A 724 32.68 -12.85 25.99
C ILE A 724 34.21 -12.92 25.89
N LYS A 725 34.70 -14.13 26.32
CA LYS A 725 36.18 -14.28 26.26
C LYS A 725 36.67 -14.21 24.80
N GLU A 726 37.82 -13.53 24.54
CA GLU A 726 38.32 -13.25 23.16
C GLU A 726 38.61 -14.55 22.41
N ASP A 727 38.85 -15.65 23.17
CA ASP A 727 39.21 -16.89 22.45
C ASP A 727 37.96 -17.67 22.02
N ARG A 728 36.74 -17.18 22.45
CA ARG A 728 35.49 -17.88 22.09
C ARG A 728 35.03 -17.49 20.69
N ILE A 729 35.56 -16.38 20.18
CA ILE A 729 35.13 -15.95 18.85
C ILE A 729 36.36 -15.42 18.09
N GLU A 730 36.47 -15.98 16.87
CA GLU A 730 37.55 -15.47 15.99
C GLU A 730 36.99 -14.46 14.97
N ILE A 731 37.65 -13.25 14.91
CA ILE A 731 37.06 -12.15 14.11
C ILE A 731 37.99 -11.85 12.93
N HIS A 732 37.37 -11.69 11.72
CA HIS A 732 38.16 -11.39 10.50
C HIS A 732 37.60 -10.15 9.81
N ASN A 733 38.41 -9.43 9.11
CA ASN A 733 38.00 -8.29 8.27
C ASN A 733 38.47 -8.51 6.83
N THR A 734 37.75 -9.34 6.15
CA THR A 734 38.12 -9.66 4.75
C THR A 734 36.85 -9.78 3.91
N ASP A 735 37.06 -9.87 2.59
CA ASP A 735 35.93 -10.11 1.67
C ASP A 735 35.27 -11.47 1.95
N ALA A 736 33.90 -11.48 1.97
CA ALA A 736 33.15 -12.70 2.38
C ALA A 736 33.48 -13.88 1.47
N LYS A 737 33.67 -13.58 0.19
CA LYS A 737 34.03 -14.68 -0.73
C LYS A 737 35.36 -15.33 -0.32
N LEU A 738 36.40 -14.49 -0.03
CA LEU A 738 37.70 -15.05 0.41
C LEU A 738 37.58 -15.72 1.77
N PHE A 739 36.80 -15.10 2.55
CA PHE A 739 36.60 -15.69 3.88
C PHE A 739 36.04 -17.12 3.74
N ILE A 740 35.10 -17.33 2.82
CA ILE A 740 34.48 -18.65 2.65
C ILE A 740 35.50 -19.62 2.02
N LYS A 741 36.29 -19.22 1.03
CA LYS A 741 37.15 -20.15 0.27
C LYS A 741 38.42 -20.48 1.05
N GLU A 742 38.78 -19.56 1.90
CA GLU A 742 40.10 -19.81 2.52
C GLU A 742 39.93 -20.09 4.02
N LYS A 743 39.27 -19.17 4.73
CA LYS A 743 39.29 -19.31 6.21
C LYS A 743 38.32 -20.41 6.67
N ILE A 744 37.07 -20.34 6.08
CA ILE A 744 36.10 -21.37 6.53
C ILE A 744 36.56 -22.75 6.04
N ALA A 745 37.02 -22.81 4.81
CA ALA A 745 37.45 -24.12 4.27
C ALA A 745 38.61 -24.69 5.10
N ASN A 746 39.65 -23.94 5.38
CA ASN A 746 40.82 -24.43 6.16
C ASN A 746 40.41 -24.85 7.58
N ASP A 747 39.53 -23.99 8.14
CA ASP A 747 39.12 -24.32 9.52
C ASP A 747 38.33 -25.63 9.56
N VAL A 748 37.44 -25.77 8.59
CA VAL A 748 36.62 -27.00 8.59
C VAL A 748 37.52 -28.22 8.36
N ILE A 749 38.47 -28.09 7.49
CA ILE A 749 39.42 -29.20 7.24
C ILE A 749 40.22 -29.51 8.51
N ARG A 750 40.70 -28.52 9.09
CA ARG A 750 41.47 -28.74 10.33
C ARG A 750 40.61 -29.48 11.37
N LEU A 751 39.30 -29.01 11.54
CA LEU A 751 38.44 -29.61 12.58
C LEU A 751 38.09 -31.05 12.20
N MET A 752 37.91 -31.30 10.91
CA MET A 752 37.61 -32.68 10.49
C MET A 752 38.81 -33.59 10.74
N LYS A 753 40.08 -33.13 10.60
CA LYS A 753 41.29 -33.94 10.87
C LYS A 753 41.43 -34.24 12.37
N GLU A 754 41.14 -33.18 13.15
CA GLU A 754 41.26 -33.38 14.61
C GLU A 754 40.28 -34.46 15.10
N GLU A 755 39.14 -34.52 14.40
CA GLU A 755 38.12 -35.49 14.87
C GLU A 755 38.43 -36.89 14.36
N SER A 756 39.18 -37.00 13.19
CA SER A 756 39.55 -38.32 12.62
C SER A 756 40.69 -38.96 13.43
N THR A 757 41.44 -38.26 14.27
CA THR A 757 42.59 -38.77 15.04
C THR A 757 42.14 -39.10 16.48
N SER A 758 40.82 -38.78 16.85
CA SER A 758 40.34 -39.00 18.24
C SER A 758 39.49 -40.27 18.29
N GLU A 759 40.12 -41.58 18.64
CA GLU A 759 39.54 -42.93 18.85
C GLU A 759 38.37 -42.89 19.83
N ALA A 760 37.58 -41.70 19.94
CA ALA A 760 36.54 -41.75 20.98
C ALA A 760 35.17 -41.93 20.32
N GLU A 761 34.65 -43.12 20.23
CA GLU A 761 33.40 -43.80 19.90
C GLU A 761 32.21 -43.21 20.68
N GLU A 762 31.69 -42.01 20.05
CA GLU A 762 30.25 -41.69 20.18
C GLU A 762 30.07 -40.17 20.31
N LYS A 763 30.82 -39.23 19.61
CA LYS A 763 30.49 -37.79 19.73
C LYS A 763 29.49 -37.39 18.63
N PRO A 764 28.38 -36.74 19.07
CA PRO A 764 27.38 -36.23 18.13
C PRO A 764 28.00 -35.41 17.00
N GLU A 765 27.54 -35.71 15.73
CA GLU A 765 28.08 -35.07 14.50
C GLU A 765 27.92 -33.54 14.56
N SER A 766 29.07 -32.84 14.28
CA SER A 766 29.02 -31.35 14.21
C SER A 766 28.27 -30.89 12.95
N GLN A 767 27.56 -29.77 13.17
CA GLN A 767 26.87 -29.14 12.02
C GLN A 767 27.46 -27.75 11.74
N ILE A 768 27.62 -27.55 10.41
CA ILE A 768 28.20 -26.24 10.02
C ILE A 768 27.07 -25.28 9.66
N HIS A 769 27.22 -24.07 10.23
CA HIS A 769 26.23 -23.02 9.92
C HIS A 769 26.96 -21.77 9.41
N VAL A 770 26.53 -21.35 8.20
CA VAL A 770 27.14 -20.13 7.65
C VAL A 770 26.02 -19.11 7.42
N VAL A 771 26.21 -17.90 8.05
CA VAL A 771 25.19 -16.84 7.86
C VAL A 771 25.75 -15.74 6.95
N MET A 772 24.93 -15.39 5.90
CA MET A 772 25.31 -14.25 5.02
C MET A 772 24.18 -13.22 4.99
N ASN A 773 24.27 -12.23 5.96
CA ASN A 773 23.17 -11.24 6.08
C ASN A 773 23.54 -9.94 5.34
N LEU A 774 23.52 -10.09 4.01
CA LEU A 774 23.69 -8.97 3.05
C LEU A 774 22.70 -9.15 1.89
N PRO A 775 21.39 -8.86 2.17
CA PRO A 775 20.27 -9.29 1.30
C PRO A 775 20.41 -8.74 -0.12
N ALA A 776 21.04 -7.60 -0.26
CA ALA A 776 21.15 -7.05 -1.63
C ALA A 776 22.19 -7.80 -2.45
N TYR A 777 23.08 -8.63 -1.73
CA TYR A 777 24.23 -9.13 -2.52
C TYR A 777 24.54 -10.57 -2.09
N ALA A 778 24.07 -11.08 -1.04
CA ALA A 778 24.50 -12.35 -0.41
C ALA A 778 24.38 -13.50 -1.43
N VAL A 779 23.39 -13.49 -2.33
CA VAL A 779 23.18 -14.62 -3.26
C VAL A 779 24.40 -14.79 -4.16
N ASN A 780 25.19 -13.76 -4.28
CA ASN A 780 26.38 -13.83 -5.17
C ASN A 780 27.55 -14.52 -4.48
N PHE A 781 27.47 -14.82 -3.20
CA PHE A 781 28.57 -15.52 -2.51
C PHE A 781 28.36 -17.03 -2.60
N LEU A 782 27.20 -17.46 -3.08
CA LEU A 782 26.84 -18.89 -3.04
C LEU A 782 27.78 -19.72 -3.92
N PRO A 783 28.23 -19.19 -5.04
CA PRO A 783 29.14 -19.99 -5.87
C PRO A 783 30.47 -20.29 -5.15
N ALA A 784 30.87 -19.50 -4.17
CA ALA A 784 32.16 -19.70 -3.47
C ALA A 784 32.18 -21.02 -2.69
N PHE A 785 30.98 -21.62 -2.50
CA PHE A 785 30.95 -22.86 -1.70
C PHE A 785 31.21 -24.08 -2.60
N ARG A 786 30.99 -23.95 -3.92
CA ARG A 786 31.20 -25.12 -4.81
C ARG A 786 32.70 -25.43 -4.98
N GLY A 787 33.02 -26.66 -4.58
CA GLY A 787 34.42 -27.13 -4.74
C GLY A 787 35.32 -26.64 -3.61
N VAL A 788 34.68 -26.14 -2.59
CA VAL A 788 35.49 -25.49 -1.55
C VAL A 788 36.31 -26.55 -0.81
N LEU A 789 35.91 -27.81 -0.95
CA LEU A 789 36.68 -28.86 -0.26
C LEU A 789 37.39 -29.76 -1.28
N ARG A 790 37.49 -29.38 -2.54
CA ARG A 790 38.05 -30.25 -3.62
C ARG A 790 39.52 -30.56 -3.37
N GLY A 791 40.31 -29.58 -2.92
CA GLY A 791 41.77 -29.75 -2.73
C GLY A 791 42.08 -30.73 -1.59
N PHE A 792 41.02 -31.51 -1.19
CA PHE A 792 41.30 -32.41 -0.06
C PHE A 792 41.19 -33.86 -0.53
N GLU A 793 42.34 -34.77 -0.38
CA GLU A 793 42.47 -36.20 -0.77
C GLU A 793 41.50 -37.06 0.04
N SER A 794 40.42 -37.75 -0.61
CA SER A 794 39.29 -38.64 -0.31
C SER A 794 39.63 -39.64 0.79
N LYS A 795 40.98 -39.79 1.31
CA LYS A 795 41.28 -40.81 2.36
C LYS A 795 41.39 -40.16 3.73
N GLU A 796 41.16 -38.77 3.94
CA GLU A 796 41.37 -38.00 5.19
C GLU A 796 40.03 -37.42 5.66
N ILE A 797 38.86 -37.69 4.93
CA ILE A 797 37.55 -37.12 5.35
C ILE A 797 36.59 -38.30 5.60
N SER A 798 36.58 -38.88 6.74
CA SER A 798 35.72 -40.06 7.04
C SER A 798 34.31 -39.62 7.44
N ARG A 799 34.15 -38.05 7.60
CA ARG A 799 32.82 -37.68 8.14
C ARG A 799 32.19 -36.59 7.27
N LYS A 800 30.92 -36.80 6.88
CA LYS A 800 30.15 -35.89 5.99
C LYS A 800 29.22 -35.01 6.83
N TRP A 801 29.92 -33.81 7.39
CA TRP A 801 29.08 -32.93 8.24
C TRP A 801 28.04 -32.20 7.39
N LYS A 802 26.95 -31.97 8.01
CA LYS A 802 25.88 -31.19 7.35
C LYS A 802 26.23 -29.70 7.30
N TRP A 803 26.08 -29.02 5.99
CA TRP A 803 26.35 -27.57 5.83
C TRP A 803 25.02 -26.82 5.65
N ASN A 804 24.78 -26.08 6.68
CA ASN A 804 23.60 -25.18 6.55
C ASN A 804 24.03 -23.73 6.29
N VAL A 805 23.47 -23.22 5.10
CA VAL A 805 23.83 -21.82 4.73
C VAL A 805 22.55 -20.98 4.76
N TYR A 806 22.65 -19.91 5.56
CA TYR A 806 21.52 -18.95 5.62
C TYR A 806 21.83 -17.70 4.79
N CYS A 807 21.09 -17.64 3.63
CA CYS A 807 21.37 -16.58 2.63
C CYS A 807 20.21 -15.59 2.63
N TYR A 808 20.56 -14.32 3.07
CA TYR A 808 19.52 -13.28 3.03
C TYR A 808 19.51 -12.57 1.67
N LEU A 809 18.21 -12.30 1.12
CA LEU A 809 18.14 -11.68 -0.22
C LEU A 809 16.79 -10.96 -0.36
N PHE A 810 16.84 -10.00 -1.32
CA PHE A 810 15.57 -9.31 -1.64
C PHE A 810 14.95 -9.95 -2.89
N ALA A 811 13.62 -10.34 -2.65
CA ALA A 811 12.83 -10.68 -3.86
C ALA A 811 11.95 -9.49 -4.28
N LYS A 812 12.27 -9.09 -5.48
CA LYS A 812 11.60 -7.85 -5.92
C LYS A 812 10.82 -8.12 -7.21
N SER A 813 9.52 -7.54 -7.15
CA SER A 813 8.73 -7.67 -8.38
C SER A 813 8.40 -6.29 -8.94
N HIS A 814 8.45 -6.26 -10.20
CA HIS A 814 8.16 -4.95 -10.85
C HIS A 814 6.67 -4.86 -11.20
N VAL A 815 5.93 -6.05 -10.87
CA VAL A 815 4.45 -6.09 -11.04
C VAL A 815 3.83 -6.70 -9.78
N ASP A 816 2.57 -6.42 -9.55
CA ASP A 816 1.90 -7.07 -8.39
C ASP A 816 1.83 -8.59 -8.61
N VAL A 817 2.49 -9.24 -7.81
CA VAL A 817 2.59 -10.71 -7.92
C VAL A 817 2.10 -11.34 -6.61
N PRO A 818 1.39 -12.47 -6.71
CA PRO A 818 0.95 -13.12 -5.47
C PRO A 818 2.11 -13.30 -4.49
N ASP A 819 1.76 -13.40 -3.15
CA ASP A 819 2.80 -13.49 -2.11
C ASP A 819 3.67 -14.75 -2.30
N ASP A 820 3.08 -15.83 -2.84
CA ASP A 820 3.89 -17.06 -2.97
C ASP A 820 4.94 -16.93 -4.08
N TRP A 821 4.72 -15.88 -5.00
CA TRP A 821 5.72 -15.65 -6.07
C TRP A 821 7.07 -15.25 -5.49
N TYR A 822 7.02 -14.42 -4.44
CA TYR A 822 8.28 -13.88 -3.88
C TYR A 822 9.15 -15.00 -3.31
N GLU A 823 8.44 -15.93 -2.68
CA GLU A 823 9.23 -17.07 -2.19
C GLU A 823 9.84 -17.87 -3.34
N GLY A 824 9.00 -18.11 -4.45
CA GLY A 824 9.54 -18.79 -5.65
C GLY A 824 10.73 -18.03 -6.26
N GLU A 825 10.60 -16.70 -6.30
CA GLU A 825 11.70 -15.88 -6.87
C GLU A 825 12.97 -15.97 -6.01
N ALA A 826 12.83 -15.93 -4.73
CA ALA A 826 14.00 -16.07 -3.83
C ALA A 826 14.70 -17.42 -4.07
N ARG A 827 13.91 -18.50 -4.24
CA ARG A 827 14.51 -19.82 -4.50
C ARG A 827 15.21 -19.86 -5.87
N ARG A 828 14.52 -19.31 -6.85
CA ARG A 828 15.10 -19.28 -8.21
C ARG A 828 16.45 -18.56 -8.23
N MET A 829 16.58 -17.37 -7.50
CA MET A 829 17.83 -16.59 -7.48
C MET A 829 18.97 -17.43 -6.88
N CYS A 830 18.64 -18.20 -5.84
CA CYS A 830 19.69 -19.07 -5.26
C CYS A 830 20.07 -20.19 -6.23
N ASP A 831 19.07 -20.77 -6.88
CA ASP A 831 19.36 -21.87 -7.82
C ASP A 831 20.20 -21.39 -9.00
N GLU A 832 19.88 -20.21 -9.45
CA GLU A 832 20.64 -19.65 -10.58
C GLU A 832 22.13 -19.47 -10.24
N LYS A 833 22.41 -19.05 -8.99
CA LYS A 833 23.82 -18.74 -8.63
C LYS A 833 24.57 -20.03 -8.27
N THR A 834 23.85 -21.04 -7.74
CA THR A 834 24.55 -22.28 -7.34
C THR A 834 24.79 -23.16 -8.56
N LYS A 835 23.92 -23.03 -9.64
CA LYS A 835 24.02 -23.83 -10.87
C LYS A 835 24.18 -25.31 -10.55
N TRP A 836 23.29 -25.85 -9.66
CA TRP A 836 23.31 -27.29 -9.30
C TRP A 836 22.02 -27.95 -9.79
N GLU A 837 22.15 -29.31 -10.15
CA GLU A 837 21.02 -30.01 -10.83
C GLU A 837 19.75 -29.96 -9.98
N THR A 838 19.89 -30.07 -8.65
CA THR A 838 18.71 -29.97 -7.77
C THR A 838 18.84 -28.76 -6.83
N SER A 839 17.60 -28.20 -6.57
CA SER A 839 17.66 -27.00 -5.71
C SER A 839 18.22 -27.36 -4.32
N LEU A 840 19.18 -26.50 -3.88
CA LEU A 840 19.78 -26.73 -2.54
C LEU A 840 19.02 -25.96 -1.47
N VAL A 841 18.01 -25.21 -1.89
CA VAL A 841 17.22 -24.42 -0.92
C VAL A 841 16.19 -25.35 -0.25
N VAL A 842 16.26 -25.44 1.13
CA VAL A 842 15.32 -26.36 1.83
C VAL A 842 14.19 -25.55 2.47
N LYS A 843 14.57 -24.32 2.74
CA LYS A 843 13.52 -23.49 3.37
C LYS A 843 13.74 -22.02 3.01
N CYS A 844 12.57 -21.34 2.73
CA CYS A 844 12.63 -19.87 2.54
C CYS A 844 11.72 -19.19 3.58
N HIS A 845 12.37 -18.48 4.41
CA HIS A 845 11.61 -17.79 5.47
C HIS A 845 11.44 -16.30 5.12
N ASN A 846 10.17 -15.91 5.08
CA ASN A 846 9.91 -14.47 4.83
C ASN A 846 10.25 -13.63 6.07
N VAL A 847 11.31 -12.77 5.98
CA VAL A 847 11.82 -12.01 7.14
C VAL A 847 10.95 -10.77 7.37
N ARG A 848 10.65 -10.04 6.29
CA ARG A 848 9.81 -8.84 6.45
C ARG A 848 9.48 -8.27 5.07
N THR A 849 8.42 -7.46 5.13
CA THR A 849 8.11 -6.67 3.92
C THR A 849 8.94 -5.37 3.92
N VAL A 850 9.79 -5.28 2.83
CA VAL A 850 10.68 -4.09 2.76
C VAL A 850 9.89 -2.90 2.20
N SER A 851 9.13 -3.21 1.15
CA SER A 851 8.19 -2.26 0.53
C SER A 851 7.12 -3.04 -0.24
N SER A 852 6.04 -2.37 -0.77
CA SER A 852 4.84 -3.02 -1.35
C SER A 852 5.22 -4.06 -2.42
N ARG A 853 6.48 -4.16 -2.95
CA ARG A 853 6.81 -5.16 -3.99
C ARG A 853 8.21 -5.70 -3.77
N LYS A 854 8.60 -5.58 -2.65
CA LYS A 854 9.95 -6.08 -2.28
C LYS A 854 9.86 -6.76 -0.91
N GLU A 855 10.19 -8.09 -1.04
CA GLU A 855 10.22 -8.86 0.22
C GLU A 855 11.64 -9.32 0.54
N MET A 856 11.89 -9.30 1.83
CA MET A 856 13.20 -9.84 2.25
C MET A 856 13.01 -11.28 2.76
N PHE A 857 13.92 -12.21 2.16
CA PHE A 857 13.85 -13.62 2.59
C PHE A 857 15.19 -14.07 3.17
N CYS A 858 15.08 -15.08 4.05
CA CYS A 858 16.26 -15.90 4.41
C CYS A 858 16.10 -17.29 3.80
N ALA A 859 16.94 -17.50 2.71
CA ALA A 859 16.93 -18.84 2.11
C ALA A 859 17.95 -19.77 2.81
N GLN A 860 17.36 -20.88 3.40
CA GLN A 860 18.24 -21.86 4.05
C GLN A 860 18.63 -22.97 3.05
N LEU A 861 20.01 -23.04 2.84
CA LEU A 861 20.50 -24.05 1.88
C LEU A 861 21.26 -25.14 2.64
N GLU A 862 20.96 -26.40 2.19
CA GLU A 862 21.77 -27.52 2.69
C GLU A 862 22.70 -28.02 1.57
N LEU A 863 24.02 -27.86 1.90
CA LEU A 863 24.98 -28.16 0.82
C LEU A 863 25.50 -29.59 0.98
N PRO A 864 25.27 -30.41 -0.08
CA PRO A 864 25.78 -31.79 0.00
C PRO A 864 27.30 -31.84 -0.24
N TYR A 865 27.80 -32.95 0.33
CA TYR A 865 29.27 -33.11 0.19
C TYR A 865 29.69 -33.09 -1.29
N GLU A 866 28.92 -33.62 -2.16
CA GLU A 866 29.26 -33.65 -3.62
C GLU A 866 29.38 -32.22 -4.17
N PHE A 867 28.49 -31.39 -3.67
CA PHE A 867 28.55 -29.98 -4.13
C PHE A 867 29.85 -29.32 -3.67
N LEU A 868 30.34 -29.65 -2.50
CA LEU A 868 31.53 -28.99 -1.90
C LEU A 868 32.82 -29.49 -2.56
N ILE A 869 32.80 -30.70 -3.23
CA ILE A 869 34.06 -31.23 -3.83
C ILE A 869 33.93 -31.16 -5.35
N ALA A 870 32.85 -30.62 -5.78
CA ALA A 870 32.67 -30.50 -7.25
C ALA A 870 33.64 -29.48 -7.84
N GLU A 871 33.70 -29.54 -9.21
CA GLU A 871 34.55 -28.54 -9.88
C GLU A 871 34.02 -27.11 -9.67
N PRO A 872 34.98 -26.27 -9.20
CA PRO A 872 34.52 -24.88 -8.99
C PRO A 872 33.99 -24.25 -10.28
N LEU A 873 33.01 -23.44 -10.11
CA LEU A 873 32.50 -22.72 -11.29
C LEU A 873 33.55 -21.73 -11.81
N PRO A 874 33.69 -21.61 -13.21
CA PRO A 874 34.66 -20.65 -13.75
C PRO A 874 34.53 -19.27 -13.08
N GLU A 875 35.70 -18.90 -12.53
CA GLU A 875 35.73 -17.56 -11.87
C GLU A 875 35.27 -16.47 -12.85
N GLU A 876 34.12 -16.04 -12.72
CA GLU A 876 33.76 -14.81 -13.46
C GLU A 876 34.84 -13.73 -13.30
N PRO A 877 35.63 -13.21 -14.39
CA PRO A 877 36.75 -12.26 -14.22
C PRO A 877 36.50 -11.29 -13.06
N GLU A 878 37.24 -11.60 -11.93
CA GLU A 878 37.31 -10.64 -10.79
C GLU A 878 37.78 -9.26 -11.26
N ALA A 879 36.90 -8.26 -11.29
CA ALA A 879 37.29 -6.84 -11.45
C ALA A 879 38.48 -6.49 -10.53
N PRO A 880 39.77 -6.26 -11.08
CA PRO A 880 40.96 -5.96 -10.27
C PRO A 880 40.67 -4.93 -9.17
N LEU A 881 40.88 -5.33 -7.87
CA LEU A 881 40.99 -4.49 -6.64
C LEU A 881 42.27 -3.65 -6.68
N GLU A 882 42.22 -2.30 -7.08
CA GLU A 882 43.43 -1.45 -7.12
C GLU A 882 43.92 -1.17 -5.68
N PRO A 883 45.27 -1.41 -5.37
CA PRO A 883 46.10 -1.25 -4.17
C PRO A 883 46.10 0.20 -3.67
N GLU A 884 45.75 0.35 -2.33
CA GLU A 884 45.87 1.42 -1.32
C GLU A 884 47.16 2.24 -1.51
N GLU A 885 47.11 3.43 -2.33
CA GLU A 885 48.26 4.36 -2.49
C GLU A 885 48.42 5.24 -1.25
N GLU A 886 49.33 4.82 -0.24
CA GLU A 886 50.36 5.46 0.60
C GLU A 886 50.99 6.67 -0.09
N ALA A 887 50.69 7.87 0.45
CA ALA A 887 51.22 9.24 0.66
C ALA A 887 52.68 9.35 0.20
N VAL A 888 52.85 9.74 -1.22
CA VAL A 888 54.13 10.50 -1.35
C VAL A 888 54.09 11.23 -2.70
N GLU A 889 53.87 12.59 -2.77
CA GLU A 889 54.20 13.74 -3.65
C GLU A 889 55.35 13.42 -4.61
N PRO A 890 55.52 14.25 -5.82
CA PRO A 890 55.47 14.17 -7.29
C PRO A 890 56.83 14.45 -7.92
N ARG A 891 56.96 13.59 -9.16
CA ARG A 891 57.76 14.22 -10.24
C ARG A 891 57.48 13.50 -11.56
N CYS A 892 56.96 14.21 -12.66
CA CYS A 892 56.93 14.74 -14.03
C CYS A 892 57.70 13.82 -14.99
N LYS A 893 56.99 13.36 -16.21
CA LYS A 893 57.37 13.68 -17.60
C LYS A 893 56.65 12.67 -18.55
N LYS A 894 55.92 13.21 -19.70
CA LYS A 894 55.62 13.44 -21.11
C LYS A 894 55.61 12.15 -21.92
N MET A 895 54.52 11.96 -22.94
CA MET A 895 54.22 12.16 -24.37
C MET A 895 53.96 10.80 -25.03
N LYS A 896 52.87 10.70 -26.06
CA LYS A 896 52.48 10.88 -27.47
C LYS A 896 52.14 9.51 -28.09
N MET A 897 50.95 9.39 -29.02
CA MET A 897 50.36 9.49 -30.36
C MET A 897 50.38 8.13 -31.06
N PHE A 898 49.22 7.80 -31.89
CA PHE A 898 48.84 7.76 -33.32
C PHE A 898 47.86 6.61 -33.55
N ALA A 899 46.68 6.79 -34.40
CA ALA A 899 45.87 6.88 -35.64
C ALA A 899 45.90 5.54 -36.39
N ARG A 900 44.64 5.16 -37.09
CA ARG A 900 44.29 5.09 -38.52
C ARG A 900 43.23 4.00 -38.73
N CYS A 901 41.98 4.24 -39.42
CA CYS A 901 41.17 4.37 -40.64
C CYS A 901 40.85 2.99 -41.22
N LEU A 902 39.49 2.74 -41.74
CA LEU A 902 38.90 2.76 -43.09
C LEU A 902 37.84 1.67 -43.20
N SER A 903 36.55 1.91 -43.68
CA SER A 903 35.41 1.37 -44.43
C SER A 903 35.81 0.89 -45.83
N PRO A 904 34.57 0.32 -46.75
CA PRO A 904 33.21 0.61 -47.21
C PRO A 904 32.58 -0.57 -47.95
N ARG A 905 31.12 -0.70 -48.19
CA ARG A 905 29.97 -0.50 -49.10
C ARG A 905 29.51 -1.85 -49.67
N LEU A 906 28.01 -2.07 -49.95
CA LEU A 906 27.16 -2.10 -51.17
C LEU A 906 25.89 -2.89 -50.87
N THR A 907 24.61 -2.45 -51.36
CA THR A 907 23.33 -2.33 -52.09
C THR A 907 23.02 -3.63 -52.86
N THR A 908 21.63 -4.18 -52.98
CA THR A 908 20.42 -4.21 -53.83
C THR A 908 19.80 -5.61 -53.78
N THR A 909 18.34 -5.83 -53.74
CA THR A 909 17.09 -6.02 -54.50
C THR A 909 16.50 -7.40 -54.18
N MET A 910 15.21 -7.55 -53.79
CA MET A 910 14.05 -8.45 -53.61
C MET A 910 13.72 -9.17 -54.92
N PRO A 911 12.82 -10.44 -54.85
CA PRO A 911 11.37 -10.69 -54.81
C PRO A 911 11.04 -12.12 -54.36
N CYS A 912 9.85 -12.38 -53.61
CA CYS A 912 8.58 -13.06 -53.24
C CYS A 912 8.46 -14.43 -53.91
N CYS A 913 8.10 -15.61 -53.18
CA CYS A 913 6.94 -16.45 -52.80
C CYS A 913 7.40 -17.91 -52.70
N SER A 914 7.09 -18.69 -51.60
CA SER A 914 6.12 -19.67 -51.06
C SER A 914 6.79 -21.03 -50.87
N GLN A 915 6.93 -21.52 -49.66
CA GLN A 915 6.35 -22.75 -49.06
C GLN A 915 7.21 -23.19 -47.88
N ALA A 916 6.67 -23.11 -46.61
CA ALA A 916 6.17 -23.69 -45.35
C ALA A 916 7.03 -24.90 -44.93
N ILE A 917 7.82 -24.73 -43.75
CA ILE A 917 7.94 -25.76 -42.70
C ILE A 917 8.25 -25.05 -41.37
N ARG A 918 7.21 -24.80 -40.43
CA ARG A 918 6.77 -25.29 -39.12
C ARG A 918 7.93 -25.25 -38.10
N GLY A 919 7.98 -24.13 -37.32
CA GLY A 919 8.27 -24.11 -35.85
C GLY A 919 7.94 -22.72 -35.27
N ASN A 920 6.66 -22.63 -34.93
CA ASN A 920 5.91 -21.94 -33.87
C ASN A 920 6.82 -21.44 -32.75
N ALA A 921 7.57 -20.29 -32.98
CA ALA A 921 7.84 -19.29 -31.92
C ALA A 921 7.02 -18.02 -32.20
N THR A 922 5.69 -18.12 -32.00
CA THR A 922 4.84 -16.92 -31.88
C THR A 922 5.25 -16.07 -30.67
N LEU A 923 6.27 -15.19 -30.84
CA LEU A 923 6.41 -13.82 -30.31
C LEU A 923 5.05 -13.26 -29.87
N PRO A 924 4.86 -13.13 -28.40
CA PRO A 924 3.94 -11.99 -28.19
C PRO A 924 4.68 -10.74 -27.70
N SER A 925 5.03 -9.74 -28.64
CA SER A 925 4.90 -8.27 -28.66
C SER A 925 3.58 -7.81 -28.02
N ILE A 926 3.72 -7.29 -26.75
CA ILE A 926 3.62 -6.00 -26.06
C ILE A 926 2.29 -5.96 -25.31
N ASN A 927 2.37 -5.79 -23.84
CA ASN A 927 1.80 -4.56 -23.25
C ASN A 927 1.43 -4.80 -21.78
N LEU A 928 2.38 -4.34 -20.72
CA LEU A 928 1.72 -3.45 -19.73
C LEU A 928 2.76 -2.94 -18.73
N TYR A 929 3.79 -2.33 -19.28
CA TYR A 929 4.42 -1.01 -18.99
C TYR A 929 3.36 0.05 -18.67
N SER A 930 2.34 0.04 -17.64
CA SER A 930 1.45 1.20 -17.96
C SER A 930 0.82 1.74 -16.68
N PHE A 931 1.34 1.66 -15.46
CA PHE A 931 0.57 2.56 -14.58
C PHE A 931 1.45 3.73 -14.12
N ARG A 932 2.86 3.44 -13.94
CA ARG A 932 3.77 4.59 -13.71
C ARG A 932 4.10 5.30 -15.02
N ARG A 933 4.11 4.52 -16.25
CA ARG A 933 4.15 5.07 -17.63
C ARG A 933 2.85 5.81 -17.96
N ARG A 934 1.64 5.36 -17.34
CA ARG A 934 0.33 5.97 -17.71
C ARG A 934 0.04 7.18 -16.82
N ILE A 935 0.65 7.25 -15.52
CA ILE A 935 0.55 8.41 -14.60
C ILE A 935 1.60 9.45 -15.01
N ALA A 936 2.90 9.00 -15.40
CA ALA A 936 3.92 9.92 -15.96
C ALA A 936 3.50 10.40 -17.36
N GLU A 937 2.67 9.49 -18.24
CA GLU A 937 2.17 9.88 -19.58
C GLU A 937 0.93 10.77 -19.44
N LYS A 938 0.02 10.69 -18.19
CA LYS A 938 -1.31 11.35 -18.11
C LYS A 938 -1.23 12.60 -17.22
N LEU A 939 0.01 12.94 -16.53
CA LEU A 939 -0.05 14.14 -15.65
C LEU A 939 1.12 15.06 -15.98
N SER A 940 2.49 14.69 -16.10
CA SER A 940 3.60 15.67 -16.25
C SER A 940 4.32 15.44 -17.58
N ASN A 941 4.05 14.26 -18.44
CA ASN A 941 4.78 13.97 -19.69
C ASN A 941 3.92 14.28 -20.91
N LYS A 942 2.54 14.79 -20.56
CA LYS A 942 1.74 15.25 -21.71
C LYS A 942 2.21 16.64 -22.18
N TYR A 943 2.47 16.72 -23.50
CA TYR A 943 2.99 17.98 -24.07
C TYR A 943 1.88 19.04 -24.12
N ASN A 944 2.12 20.05 -23.45
CA ASN A 944 1.13 21.16 -23.45
C ASN A 944 1.56 22.27 -24.42
N GLU A 945 0.96 22.29 -25.56
CA GLU A 945 1.36 23.24 -26.63
C GLU A 945 1.00 24.68 -26.25
N ALA A 946 -0.18 24.76 -25.57
CA ALA A 946 -0.62 26.12 -25.19
C ALA A 946 0.37 26.76 -24.20
N ARG A 947 0.83 25.84 -23.32
CA ARG A 947 1.75 26.40 -22.30
C ARG A 947 3.12 26.72 -22.93
N VAL A 948 3.56 26.02 -23.87
CA VAL A 948 4.84 26.31 -24.56
C VAL A 948 4.71 27.61 -25.35
N HIS A 949 3.50 27.85 -25.90
CA HIS A 949 3.32 29.12 -26.65
C HIS A 949 3.27 30.32 -25.70
N GLU A 950 2.87 29.98 -24.48
CA GLU A 950 2.69 31.10 -23.52
C GLU A 950 4.04 31.53 -22.92
N ILE A 951 4.88 30.52 -22.60
CA ILE A 951 6.04 30.98 -21.79
C ILE A 951 7.34 30.58 -22.49
N GLY A 952 7.18 30.00 -23.72
CA GLY A 952 8.36 29.62 -24.51
C GLY A 952 8.82 28.18 -24.20
N PRO A 953 9.53 27.53 -25.18
CA PRO A 953 9.90 26.10 -25.13
C PRO A 953 10.86 25.79 -23.98
N ASP A 954 11.82 26.71 -23.63
CA ASP A 954 12.82 26.39 -22.59
C ASP A 954 12.20 26.44 -21.20
N LEU A 955 11.37 27.37 -20.94
CA LEU A 955 10.77 27.46 -19.59
C LEU A 955 9.71 26.37 -19.40
N ALA A 956 8.96 26.05 -20.50
CA ALA A 956 7.98 24.93 -20.41
C ALA A 956 8.69 23.60 -20.19
N CYS A 957 9.87 23.47 -20.90
CA CYS A 957 10.67 22.25 -20.68
C CYS A 957 11.23 22.21 -19.24
N LEU A 958 11.63 23.37 -18.71
CA LEU A 958 12.08 23.42 -17.31
C LEU A 958 10.96 23.01 -16.36
N GLU A 959 9.80 23.48 -16.61
CA GLU A 959 8.65 23.14 -15.76
C GLU A 959 8.33 21.63 -15.85
N TRP A 960 8.41 21.14 -17.07
CA TRP A 960 8.17 19.70 -17.25
C TRP A 960 9.25 18.88 -16.53
N LEU A 961 10.51 19.24 -16.78
CA LEU A 961 11.63 18.48 -16.16
C LEU A 961 11.56 18.50 -14.64
N MET A 962 11.16 19.61 -14.08
CA MET A 962 11.10 19.68 -12.61
C MET A 962 9.86 18.95 -12.10
N GLU A 963 8.80 18.85 -12.86
CA GLU A 963 7.58 18.13 -12.45
C GLU A 963 7.79 16.61 -12.54
N CYS A 964 8.84 16.32 -13.42
CA CYS A 964 9.13 14.88 -13.57
C CYS A 964 10.22 14.45 -12.59
N GLY A 965 10.69 15.40 -11.82
CA GLY A 965 11.61 15.02 -10.72
C GLY A 965 13.08 15.15 -11.14
N SER A 966 13.36 16.04 -12.05
CA SER A 966 14.78 16.20 -12.45
C SER A 966 15.63 16.71 -11.28
N THR A 967 16.89 16.15 -11.13
CA THR A 967 17.85 16.47 -10.05
C THR A 967 18.33 17.92 -10.16
N SER A 968 18.57 18.37 -11.35
CA SER A 968 18.98 19.79 -11.48
C SER A 968 18.89 20.21 -12.95
N VAL A 969 18.46 21.52 -13.11
CA VAL A 969 18.46 22.15 -14.45
C VAL A 969 19.18 23.50 -14.38
N ARG A 970 20.29 23.59 -15.15
CA ARG A 970 21.02 24.88 -15.20
C ARG A 970 20.53 25.74 -16.38
N MET A 971 20.25 27.10 -16.01
CA MET A 971 19.77 28.02 -17.06
C MET A 971 20.91 28.89 -17.60
N SER A 972 20.78 29.57 -18.75
CA SER A 972 21.86 30.36 -19.41
C SER A 972 22.20 31.61 -18.58
N ASP A 973 21.38 31.99 -17.72
CA ASP A 973 21.71 33.18 -16.91
C ASP A 973 22.48 32.79 -15.65
N GLY A 974 22.92 31.48 -15.53
CA GLY A 974 23.85 31.05 -14.45
C GLY A 974 23.09 30.44 -13.27
N GLN A 975 21.69 30.43 -13.33
CA GLN A 975 20.95 29.87 -12.18
C GLN A 975 20.74 28.36 -12.38
N THR A 976 20.93 27.63 -11.24
CA THR A 976 20.66 26.18 -11.29
C THR A 976 19.41 25.86 -10.44
N ILE A 977 18.49 25.19 -11.18
CA ILE A 977 17.20 24.91 -10.52
C ILE A 977 17.19 23.44 -10.08
N THR A 978 17.02 23.23 -8.75
CA THR A 978 17.15 21.83 -8.28
C THR A 978 15.84 21.39 -7.61
N ARG A 979 14.89 22.41 -7.43
CA ARG A 979 13.62 22.02 -6.79
C ARG A 979 12.46 22.70 -7.52
N GLN A 980 11.07 22.19 -7.48
CA GLN A 980 9.89 22.74 -8.20
C GLN A 980 9.57 24.15 -7.69
N ARG A 981 9.81 24.35 -6.36
CA ARG A 981 9.54 25.70 -5.83
C ARG A 981 10.45 26.75 -6.49
N GLU A 982 11.77 26.45 -6.63
CA GLU A 982 12.71 27.39 -7.31
C GLU A 982 12.27 27.65 -8.75
N MET A 983 11.74 26.59 -9.33
CA MET A 983 11.22 26.77 -10.71
C MET A 983 10.00 27.72 -10.70
N ARG A 984 9.01 27.55 -9.70
CA ARG A 984 7.79 28.38 -9.70
C ARG A 984 8.12 29.84 -9.42
N GLU A 985 9.35 30.05 -8.78
CA GLU A 985 9.78 31.45 -8.52
C GLU A 985 10.56 32.01 -9.71
N TYR A 986 11.19 31.11 -10.37
CA TYR A 986 12.11 31.53 -11.45
C TYR A 986 11.32 31.91 -12.71
N ILE A 987 10.19 31.17 -13.02
CA ILE A 987 9.52 31.29 -14.34
C ILE A 987 8.86 32.67 -14.45
N PRO A 988 8.20 33.16 -13.43
CA PRO A 988 7.62 34.51 -13.57
C PRO A 988 8.70 35.59 -13.67
N HIS A 989 9.85 35.46 -12.95
CA HIS A 989 10.97 36.44 -13.02
C HIS A 989 11.62 36.43 -14.41
N ALA A 990 11.72 35.31 -14.94
CA ALA A 990 12.36 35.20 -16.28
C ALA A 990 11.44 35.77 -17.37
N LEU A 991 10.10 35.70 -17.09
CA LEU A 991 9.15 36.22 -18.08
C LEU A 991 9.05 37.74 -17.99
N ALA A 992 9.35 38.31 -16.77
CA ALA A 992 9.25 39.77 -16.54
C ALA A 992 10.48 40.49 -17.12
N GLU A 993 11.48 39.80 -17.42
CA GLU A 993 12.70 40.44 -18.00
C GLU A 993 12.55 40.58 -19.51
N ASN A 994 11.61 41.63 -20.10
CA ASN A 994 11.34 41.94 -21.51
C ASN A 994 12.57 41.70 -22.40
N PRO A 995 12.32 41.09 -23.74
CA PRO A 995 13.33 40.90 -24.80
C PRO A 995 13.94 42.24 -25.24
N SER A 996 14.76 43.03 -24.43
CA SER A 996 15.48 44.22 -24.94
C SER A 996 15.75 44.10 -26.45
N SER A 997 14.80 44.47 -27.37
CA SER A 997 14.76 45.15 -28.68
C SER A 997 16.12 45.77 -29.04
N ASP A 998 17.34 45.24 -28.48
CA ASP A 998 18.54 45.82 -29.13
C ASP A 998 19.65 44.76 -29.18
N ARG A 999 19.24 43.44 -29.41
CA ARG A 999 20.43 42.57 -29.41
C ARG A 999 20.58 41.92 -30.79
N PRO A 1000 21.79 42.10 -31.46
CA PRO A 1000 22.03 41.62 -32.84
C PRO A 1000 21.70 40.12 -32.97
N LEU A 1001 20.52 39.82 -33.59
CA LEU A 1001 20.05 38.45 -33.88
C LEU A 1001 21.13 37.66 -34.63
N GLN A 1002 21.93 36.76 -33.92
CA GLN A 1002 22.84 35.80 -34.58
C GLN A 1002 22.08 34.99 -35.64
N THR A 1003 22.36 35.06 -37.07
CA THR A 1003 21.84 34.54 -38.35
C THR A 1003 21.27 33.13 -38.18
N GLY A 1004 21.43 32.40 -36.84
CA GLY A 1004 20.97 31.01 -36.71
C GLY A 1004 19.76 30.89 -35.75
N ASP A 1005 19.20 32.09 -35.19
CA ASP A 1005 18.09 31.98 -34.21
C ASP A 1005 16.89 32.80 -34.69
N ILE A 1006 17.07 33.25 -36.00
CA ILE A 1006 16.01 34.13 -36.56
C ILE A 1006 14.73 33.31 -36.73
N SER A 1007 14.81 32.08 -37.14
CA SER A 1007 13.63 31.20 -37.32
C SER A 1007 13.02 30.80 -35.97
N TYR A 1008 13.82 30.68 -34.89
CA TYR A 1008 13.33 30.37 -33.52
C TYR A 1008 12.59 31.56 -32.92
N GLU A 1009 13.13 32.74 -33.17
CA GLU A 1009 12.50 33.95 -32.57
C GLU A 1009 11.20 34.30 -33.30
N LYS A 1010 11.17 33.88 -34.61
CA LYS A 1010 9.91 34.09 -35.35
C LYS A 1010 8.84 33.10 -34.90
N GLN A 1011 9.27 31.92 -34.65
CA GLN A 1011 8.32 30.84 -34.27
C GLN A 1011 7.88 31.00 -32.81
N TRP A 1012 8.76 31.63 -31.87
CA TRP A 1012 8.34 31.81 -30.46
C TRP A 1012 8.65 33.24 -30.03
N PRO A 1013 7.81 34.22 -30.40
CA PRO A 1013 8.08 35.66 -30.22
C PRO A 1013 7.95 36.07 -28.75
N ASN A 1014 7.33 35.23 -27.91
CA ASN A 1014 7.09 35.58 -26.49
C ASN A 1014 8.04 34.83 -25.57
N ALA A 1015 9.01 34.07 -26.20
CA ALA A 1015 9.94 33.29 -25.35
C ALA A 1015 11.05 34.21 -24.80
N PRO A 1016 11.32 34.12 -23.46
CA PRO A 1016 12.42 34.92 -22.88
C PRO A 1016 13.79 34.48 -23.40
N TYR A 1017 14.78 35.58 -23.32
CA TYR A 1017 16.14 35.26 -23.83
C TYR A 1017 16.96 34.55 -22.75
N THR A 1018 16.41 33.53 -22.13
CA THR A 1018 17.07 32.59 -21.22
C THR A 1018 16.70 31.16 -21.61
N TRP A 1019 17.70 30.29 -21.53
CA TRP A 1019 17.40 28.92 -22.02
C TRP A 1019 18.14 27.90 -21.17
N ILE A 1020 17.69 26.59 -21.35
CA ILE A 1020 18.29 25.49 -20.56
C ILE A 1020 19.64 25.12 -21.17
N VAL A 1021 20.61 24.87 -20.20
CA VAL A 1021 21.98 24.59 -20.72
C VAL A 1021 22.37 23.16 -20.31
N ASP A 1022 22.08 22.77 -18.95
CA ASP A 1022 22.49 21.44 -18.45
C ASP A 1022 21.32 20.81 -17.68
N VAL A 1023 21.23 19.53 -18.02
CA VAL A 1023 20.12 18.88 -17.29
C VAL A 1023 20.66 17.58 -16.69
N ASP A 1024 20.42 17.49 -15.35
CA ASP A 1024 20.57 16.17 -14.72
C ASP A 1024 19.19 15.63 -14.29
N ALA A 1025 18.80 14.60 -15.08
CA ALA A 1025 17.43 14.10 -14.83
C ALA A 1025 17.50 12.68 -14.27
N SER A 1026 18.54 12.48 -13.49
CA SER A 1026 18.72 11.11 -12.97
C SER A 1026 17.56 10.74 -12.03
N ASP A 1027 16.93 9.52 -12.26
CA ASP A 1027 15.84 8.93 -11.46
C ASP A 1027 14.53 9.69 -11.68
N SER A 1028 14.57 10.43 -12.87
CA SER A 1028 13.31 11.18 -13.13
C SER A 1028 12.34 10.32 -13.95
N ALA A 1029 10.99 10.58 -13.63
CA ALA A 1029 9.96 9.80 -14.35
C ALA A 1029 9.68 10.38 -15.74
N ILE A 1030 10.70 10.35 -16.68
CA ILE A 1030 10.55 10.95 -18.02
C ILE A 1030 10.20 9.83 -19.02
N ALA A 1031 9.10 10.10 -19.78
CA ALA A 1031 8.66 9.09 -20.75
C ALA A 1031 8.79 9.64 -22.17
N ASN A 1032 8.52 8.76 -23.28
CA ASN A 1032 8.76 9.15 -24.68
C ASN A 1032 8.00 10.43 -25.05
N GLU A 1033 6.71 10.53 -24.62
CA GLU A 1033 5.87 11.69 -25.03
C GLU A 1033 6.41 13.00 -24.47
N GLY A 1034 7.03 13.00 -23.32
CA GLY A 1034 7.56 14.22 -22.67
C GLY A 1034 8.80 14.76 -23.38
N PHE A 1035 9.53 13.97 -24.16
CA PHE A 1035 10.75 14.41 -24.87
C PHE A 1035 10.42 15.47 -25.93
N THR A 1036 9.05 15.57 -26.19
CA THR A 1036 8.64 16.63 -27.12
C THR A 1036 9.00 18.02 -26.57
N TYR A 1037 9.03 18.17 -25.25
CA TYR A 1037 9.40 19.47 -24.65
C TYR A 1037 10.87 19.81 -24.91
N LEU A 1038 11.69 18.82 -25.23
CA LEU A 1038 13.15 19.05 -25.46
C LEU A 1038 13.41 19.36 -26.94
N ARG A 1039 12.37 19.19 -27.78
CA ARG A 1039 12.55 19.28 -29.25
C ARG A 1039 12.92 20.70 -29.67
N ASP A 1040 12.31 21.75 -29.00
CA ASP A 1040 12.50 23.11 -29.54
C ASP A 1040 13.26 23.97 -28.53
N VAL A 1041 13.95 23.24 -27.59
CA VAL A 1041 14.74 24.08 -26.64
C VAL A 1041 15.93 24.70 -27.38
N ARG A 1042 16.25 25.90 -26.96
CA ARG A 1042 17.13 26.78 -27.76
C ARG A 1042 18.56 26.22 -27.81
N ARG A 1043 19.14 25.76 -26.65
CA ARG A 1043 20.56 25.34 -26.77
C ARG A 1043 20.93 24.44 -25.59
N ILE A 1044 20.47 23.27 -25.52
CA ILE A 1044 20.86 22.37 -24.42
C ILE A 1044 22.20 21.68 -24.76
N GLU A 1045 23.10 21.68 -23.75
CA GLU A 1045 24.48 21.20 -24.07
C GLU A 1045 24.73 19.85 -23.37
N LYS A 1046 24.11 19.67 -22.10
CA LYS A 1046 24.38 18.40 -21.39
C LYS A 1046 23.04 17.81 -20.90
N LEU A 1047 23.01 16.51 -21.19
CA LEU A 1047 21.77 15.83 -20.76
C LEU A 1047 22.13 14.47 -20.14
N LYS A 1048 21.74 14.48 -18.81
CA LYS A 1048 22.04 13.23 -18.08
C LYS A 1048 20.72 12.53 -17.71
N LEU A 1049 20.61 11.20 -18.14
CA LEU A 1049 19.35 10.46 -17.96
C LEU A 1049 19.64 9.11 -17.31
N ASN A 1050 20.16 9.22 -16.12
CA ASN A 1050 20.53 7.97 -15.43
C ASN A 1050 19.35 7.44 -14.62
N PHE A 1051 19.13 6.09 -14.73
CA PHE A 1051 18.04 5.41 -14.01
C PHE A 1051 16.67 5.96 -14.41
N CYS A 1052 16.60 6.44 -15.69
CA CYS A 1052 15.28 6.87 -16.22
C CYS A 1052 14.67 5.73 -17.03
N ASP A 1053 13.61 5.06 -16.44
CA ASP A 1053 13.24 3.71 -16.93
C ASP A 1053 12.03 3.80 -17.86
N TYR A 1054 11.62 5.12 -18.21
CA TYR A 1054 10.26 5.14 -18.81
C TYR A 1054 10.34 5.66 -20.23
N PHE A 1055 11.62 5.93 -20.84
CA PHE A 1055 11.66 6.35 -22.26
C PHE A 1055 12.53 5.36 -23.04
N GLY A 1056 12.13 5.18 -24.29
CA GLY A 1056 12.80 4.21 -25.18
C GLY A 1056 13.27 4.86 -26.48
N ASP A 1057 13.54 4.15 -27.56
CA ASP A 1057 14.18 4.68 -28.80
C ASP A 1057 13.37 5.85 -29.36
N GLU A 1058 12.01 5.83 -29.16
CA GLU A 1058 11.14 6.89 -29.71
C GLU A 1058 11.40 8.24 -29.04
N GLY A 1059 11.67 8.22 -27.81
CA GLY A 1059 12.00 9.47 -27.11
C GLY A 1059 13.22 10.17 -27.70
N LEU A 1060 14.28 9.40 -28.08
CA LEU A 1060 15.53 9.96 -28.63
C LEU A 1060 15.29 10.57 -30.01
N LYS A 1061 14.23 10.13 -30.64
CA LYS A 1061 13.85 10.73 -31.95
C LYS A 1061 13.63 12.24 -31.81
N PHE A 1062 13.02 12.68 -30.74
CA PHE A 1062 12.70 14.12 -30.57
C PHE A 1062 13.98 14.94 -30.34
N LEU A 1063 14.93 14.28 -29.70
CA LEU A 1063 16.22 15.00 -29.61
C LEU A 1063 16.90 15.09 -30.98
N ALA A 1064 16.77 14.04 -31.74
CA ALA A 1064 17.48 13.97 -33.05
C ALA A 1064 16.80 14.86 -34.08
N GLN A 1065 15.52 15.05 -34.02
CA GLN A 1065 14.80 15.81 -35.07
C GLN A 1065 14.64 17.27 -34.65
N GLY A 1066 15.03 17.52 -33.45
CA GLY A 1066 14.83 18.91 -32.97
C GLY A 1066 16.16 19.66 -32.86
N ARG A 1067 16.13 20.76 -32.22
CA ARG A 1067 17.31 21.66 -32.15
C ARG A 1067 18.45 21.02 -31.36
N PRO A 1068 18.11 20.10 -30.33
CA PRO A 1068 19.22 19.48 -29.58
C PRO A 1068 20.17 18.70 -30.50
N ALA A 1069 19.73 18.33 -31.69
CA ALA A 1069 20.67 17.62 -32.61
C ALA A 1069 21.89 18.47 -32.94
N GLN A 1070 21.71 19.88 -32.83
CA GLN A 1070 22.84 20.77 -33.19
C GLN A 1070 23.48 21.37 -31.95
N THR A 1071 22.83 21.06 -30.81
CA THR A 1071 23.35 21.84 -29.66
C THR A 1071 23.80 20.89 -28.55
N LEU A 1072 23.32 19.63 -28.47
CA LEU A 1072 23.64 18.71 -27.37
C LEU A 1072 25.03 18.10 -27.60
N THR A 1073 25.92 18.39 -26.61
CA THR A 1073 27.34 17.97 -26.84
C THR A 1073 27.69 16.81 -25.90
N ASP A 1074 26.81 16.65 -24.78
CA ASP A 1074 27.12 15.61 -23.78
C ASP A 1074 25.83 14.89 -23.39
N LEU A 1075 25.91 13.55 -23.71
CA LEU A 1075 24.71 12.76 -23.38
C LEU A 1075 25.14 11.51 -22.58
N GLU A 1076 24.37 11.42 -21.46
CA GLU A 1076 24.66 10.24 -20.63
C GLU A 1076 23.35 9.50 -20.31
N ILE A 1077 23.37 8.17 -20.66
CA ILE A 1077 22.20 7.33 -20.34
C ILE A 1077 22.69 6.06 -19.65
N VAL A 1078 22.12 5.91 -18.41
CA VAL A 1078 22.60 4.75 -17.64
C VAL A 1078 21.39 4.00 -17.09
N LEU A 1079 21.41 2.62 -17.21
CA LEU A 1079 20.41 1.71 -16.61
C LEU A 1079 19.01 2.06 -17.11
N ASN A 1080 18.89 2.02 -18.41
CA ASN A 1080 17.57 2.24 -19.05
C ASN A 1080 17.17 0.98 -19.84
N PRO A 1081 16.10 0.31 -19.37
CA PRO A 1081 15.74 -1.01 -19.92
C PRO A 1081 14.91 -0.89 -21.20
N CYS A 1082 14.66 0.33 -21.66
CA CYS A 1082 13.72 0.48 -22.80
C CYS A 1082 14.47 0.95 -24.06
N ILE A 1083 15.84 1.15 -23.91
CA ILE A 1083 16.66 1.53 -25.08
C ILE A 1083 17.23 0.24 -25.71
N THR A 1084 16.97 0.19 -27.03
CA THR A 1084 17.42 -1.04 -27.73
C THR A 1084 18.48 -0.67 -28.79
N ASP A 1085 18.86 -1.73 -29.63
CA ASP A 1085 19.87 -1.48 -30.69
C ASP A 1085 19.35 -0.44 -31.71
N GLY A 1086 18.04 -0.30 -31.82
CA GLY A 1086 17.41 0.64 -32.77
C GLY A 1086 17.70 2.10 -32.41
N SER A 1087 18.05 2.33 -31.15
CA SER A 1087 18.27 3.74 -30.74
C SER A 1087 19.48 4.34 -31.46
N VAL A 1088 20.39 3.50 -31.99
CA VAL A 1088 21.61 3.98 -32.69
C VAL A 1088 21.21 4.83 -33.90
N TYR A 1089 20.14 4.51 -34.54
CA TYR A 1089 19.66 5.29 -35.71
C TYR A 1089 19.45 6.77 -35.33
N TRP A 1090 18.86 7.00 -34.18
CA TRP A 1090 18.58 8.41 -33.79
C TRP A 1090 19.83 9.07 -33.19
N LEU A 1091 20.58 8.36 -32.49
CA LEU A 1091 21.78 8.94 -31.85
C LEU A 1091 22.79 9.40 -32.90
N LEU A 1092 22.81 8.73 -34.15
CA LEU A 1092 23.80 9.14 -35.16
C LEU A 1092 23.44 10.51 -35.75
N LYS A 1093 22.26 10.99 -35.48
CA LYS A 1093 21.81 12.28 -36.04
C LYS A 1093 22.13 13.44 -35.09
N LEU A 1094 22.61 13.12 -33.89
CA LEU A 1094 23.03 14.19 -32.96
C LEU A 1094 24.48 14.61 -33.27
N LYS A 1095 24.68 15.44 -34.27
CA LYS A 1095 26.00 15.68 -34.91
C LYS A 1095 26.87 16.57 -34.03
N ALA A 1096 26.21 17.20 -33.02
CA ALA A 1096 27.02 18.14 -32.19
C ALA A 1096 27.58 17.40 -30.96
N LEU A 1097 27.22 16.05 -30.86
CA LEU A 1097 27.63 15.29 -29.67
C LEU A 1097 29.16 15.12 -29.63
N ARG A 1098 29.69 15.41 -28.45
CA ARG A 1098 31.18 15.27 -28.29
C ARG A 1098 31.49 14.20 -27.26
N ARG A 1099 30.46 13.99 -26.38
CA ARG A 1099 30.60 12.90 -25.41
C ARG A 1099 29.25 12.18 -25.27
N ALA A 1100 29.35 10.83 -25.46
CA ALA A 1100 28.17 9.98 -25.20
C ALA A 1100 28.57 8.79 -24.32
N HIS A 1101 27.86 8.78 -23.22
CA HIS A 1101 28.22 7.73 -22.26
C HIS A 1101 27.00 6.85 -21.98
N PHE A 1102 27.21 5.56 -22.27
CA PHE A 1102 26.14 4.60 -22.01
C PHE A 1102 26.63 3.51 -21.04
N TYR A 1103 25.61 3.16 -20.16
CA TYR A 1103 26.03 2.13 -19.17
C TYR A 1103 24.80 1.34 -18.72
N PHE A 1104 24.92 -0.02 -18.80
CA PHE A 1104 23.88 -1.00 -18.42
C PHE A 1104 22.56 -0.71 -19.14
N LEU A 1105 22.48 -0.90 -20.53
CA LEU A 1105 21.28 -0.86 -21.40
C LEU A 1105 20.97 -2.29 -21.87
N PRO A 1106 20.17 -3.04 -21.10
CA PRO A 1106 19.99 -4.51 -21.15
C PRO A 1106 19.44 -4.96 -22.52
N TYR A 1107 18.92 -4.03 -23.32
CA TYR A 1107 18.28 -4.52 -24.57
C TYR A 1107 19.05 -4.01 -25.79
N VAL A 1108 20.20 -3.46 -25.50
CA VAL A 1108 21.18 -3.26 -26.59
C VAL A 1108 22.05 -4.51 -26.67
N ALA A 1109 21.58 -5.41 -27.53
CA ALA A 1109 22.09 -6.80 -27.62
C ALA A 1109 23.47 -6.85 -28.27
N HIS A 1110 23.68 -5.82 -29.31
CA HIS A 1110 24.98 -5.82 -30.02
C HIS A 1110 25.77 -4.53 -29.68
N ARG A 1111 26.53 -4.59 -28.63
CA ARG A 1111 27.14 -3.37 -28.06
C ARG A 1111 28.34 -2.93 -28.89
N GLN A 1112 29.10 -3.89 -29.30
CA GLN A 1112 30.27 -3.55 -30.13
C GLN A 1112 29.82 -2.92 -31.46
N GLY A 1113 28.80 -3.53 -32.02
CA GLY A 1113 28.22 -2.93 -33.26
C GLY A 1113 27.59 -1.56 -32.99
N PHE A 1114 26.97 -1.43 -31.86
CA PHE A 1114 26.34 -0.16 -31.43
C PHE A 1114 27.38 0.97 -31.28
N ILE A 1115 28.54 0.67 -30.67
CA ILE A 1115 29.62 1.66 -30.47
C ILE A 1115 30.30 1.95 -31.81
N ARG A 1116 30.52 0.90 -32.52
CA ARG A 1116 31.24 1.09 -33.81
C ARG A 1116 30.44 2.02 -34.74
N GLN A 1117 29.19 1.84 -34.87
CA GLN A 1117 28.35 2.68 -35.77
C GLN A 1117 28.31 4.14 -35.28
N LEU A 1118 28.29 4.34 -33.97
CA LEU A 1118 28.29 5.72 -33.46
C LEU A 1118 29.65 6.39 -33.67
N LYS A 1119 30.68 5.60 -33.53
CA LYS A 1119 32.03 6.19 -33.73
C LYS A 1119 32.26 6.55 -35.20
N ILE A 1120 31.62 5.70 -36.07
CA ILE A 1120 31.80 6.01 -37.51
C ILE A 1120 30.97 7.24 -37.88
N ALA A 1121 29.80 7.34 -37.39
CA ALA A 1121 28.88 8.43 -37.79
C ALA A 1121 29.20 9.73 -37.04
N LEU A 1122 29.88 9.59 -35.81
CA LEU A 1122 30.21 10.81 -35.01
C LEU A 1122 31.69 10.75 -34.62
N PRO A 1123 32.56 11.02 -35.52
CA PRO A 1123 34.01 10.78 -35.35
C PRO A 1123 34.61 11.72 -34.30
N ARG A 1124 33.87 12.76 -34.01
CA ARG A 1124 34.44 13.73 -33.04
C ARG A 1124 33.82 13.52 -31.65
N CYS A 1125 32.97 12.47 -31.52
CA CYS A 1125 32.29 12.19 -30.23
C CYS A 1125 33.01 11.02 -29.53
N ASN A 1126 33.27 11.29 -28.18
CA ASN A 1126 33.85 10.20 -27.37
C ASN A 1126 32.72 9.31 -26.82
N VAL A 1127 32.65 8.06 -27.45
CA VAL A 1127 31.53 7.17 -27.06
C VAL A 1127 32.07 6.10 -26.10
N THR A 1128 31.38 6.12 -24.88
CA THR A 1128 31.79 5.09 -23.91
C THR A 1128 30.58 4.23 -23.55
N PHE A 1129 30.80 2.93 -23.64
CA PHE A 1129 29.78 1.95 -23.24
C PHE A 1129 30.48 0.79 -22.52
N PRO A 1130 30.83 1.12 -21.23
CA PRO A 1130 31.68 0.19 -20.48
C PRO A 1130 30.95 -1.12 -20.15
N GLU A 1131 31.69 -2.40 -20.31
CA GLU A 1131 31.15 -3.73 -19.90
C GLU A 1131 30.82 -3.76 -18.41
N VAL A 1132 29.60 -4.27 -18.08
CA VAL A 1132 29.02 -4.30 -16.72
C VAL A 1132 30.10 -4.76 -15.72
N ASP A 1133 31.33 -5.07 -16.19
CA ASP A 1133 32.41 -5.52 -15.28
C ASP A 1133 33.39 -4.38 -14.99
N THR A 1134 33.29 -2.94 -15.56
CA THR A 1134 34.11 -1.71 -15.38
C THR A 1134 33.20 -0.60 -14.84
N ILE A 1135 32.81 -0.65 -13.52
CA ILE A 1135 31.96 0.36 -12.85
C ILE A 1135 32.82 1.58 -12.49
N GLY A 1136 33.03 2.59 -13.31
CA GLY A 1136 33.34 3.99 -12.88
C GLY A 1136 32.06 4.84 -12.88
N PHE A 1137 31.55 5.27 -11.65
CA PHE A 1137 30.52 6.26 -11.23
C PHE A 1137 30.75 7.60 -11.90
N GLY A 1138 30.64 7.67 -13.27
CA GLY A 1138 30.30 8.93 -13.97
C GLY A 1138 30.38 10.16 -13.04
N TYR A 1139 31.40 10.25 -12.06
CA TYR A 1139 31.70 11.60 -11.52
C TYR A 1139 33.19 11.89 -11.73
N GLU A 1140 33.67 11.97 -12.95
CA GLU A 1140 34.97 12.69 -13.00
C GLU A 1140 34.77 14.06 -13.65
N ASP A 1141 34.68 15.18 -12.85
CA ASP A 1141 35.06 16.58 -13.13
C ASP A 1141 35.98 16.69 -14.35
N ALA A 1142 35.49 17.21 -15.47
CA ALA A 1142 35.97 17.83 -16.73
C ALA A 1142 37.05 18.89 -16.44
N LYS A 1143 37.86 18.73 -15.28
CA LYS A 1143 39.06 19.61 -15.29
C LYS A 1143 40.27 18.81 -14.80
N LYS A 1144 40.36 17.55 -15.17
CA LYS A 1144 41.73 17.01 -14.99
C LYS A 1144 42.08 16.08 -16.15
N THR A 1145 41.77 16.53 -17.40
CA THR A 1145 42.49 15.87 -18.51
C THR A 1145 43.44 16.88 -19.16
N LYS A 1146 44.31 17.48 -18.46
CA LYS A 1146 45.58 17.71 -19.18
C LYS A 1146 46.75 17.50 -18.24
N ARG A 1147 47.23 16.38 -18.21
CA ARG A 1147 48.65 15.98 -18.24
C ARG A 1147 48.91 14.91 -17.18
N LYS A 1148 49.06 13.68 -17.67
CA LYS A 1148 49.84 12.43 -17.80
C LYS A 1148 49.08 11.29 -17.07
#